data_AF-A0A3A5UX69-F1
#
_entry.id   AF-A0A3A5UX69-F1
#
_cell.length_a   1.000
_cell.length_b   1.000
_cell.length_c   1.000
_cell.angle_alpha   90.00
_cell.angle_beta   90.00
_cell.angle_gamma   90.00
#
_symmetry.space_group_name_H-M   'P 1'
#
loop_
_entity.id
_entity.type
_entity.pdbx_description
1 polymer ?
#
loop_
_entity_poly.entity_id
_entity_poly.type
_entity_poly.pdbx_seq_one_letter_code
_entity_poly.pdbx_strand_id
1 'polypeptide(L)'
;MALNHNQMAYVAIVSTLIFGSFFVGFTGYLQTSESLGNFDSASEEDIQGEGSVSSEALDSDNDGLADTLEETQFGTNPLDPDTDGDGMDDGWEVEHGLNPLDNGEADPLEQDPGEADTGNANQENETESWPDPNQGPNGDPDNDGLTNQVEQNLSTDPQRSDTDNDGLNDRWESLYTTTIEVTGGTITLFDPLSGNWDCQLLTIDLELALTEKFNTDDFTPTWQELGNSVGSHSCDAVLDSDSDGLSNFQEEIYGTNPLLKDSDFDLLNDIDEVSNSVIDNLMIGTGDNCNEDLEFAITRDAPFMTKNASWFYLDDDGDGLLNGPSDWDTDGDGMPDGFEYCYSHLVDSPSGNITELLNPSDPTDGFYDWDTDDLNNLEEYQSATIFGPKNFTSPWSVDTDDDSMPDGWETNNGLNPRDGDNGKLDPDKDGWDRDGDGAVTYDDLVLDTRVVDIYVEIDQAVQENETVARGEIILAGGNTEFVYLKAKSEGFVYSIFVQEDQIITSRLTSWMEIVEQDEMFTNEDEYEARYQGNEPFLDGTNIPSPIIGRSTDPMNPDTDGDGLKDGIEVFGWDILVVNRGVELTHVVSDPGLFDTDEDGLSDYTEYSSLCDSGSNASNPDTDGDGLSDQFEATGGGGTLVWPLTGGGEAYTTNACMFDTDNDGLEDGEEVIPGKDQFLTHANNSDTDGDGLKDGSEVLFIPRPFQERTHPLLNDTDFDGMLDGWEMQVKSQEDNTNSHSLWVATSSWNLPNCENTGSNSCTKEPGGYVWQNSLGGFVQQKKFEVYEMNLSGFNVPANPLCDGCNGRWALDPSNESYISKLADNVYDIDNDTLMNSAEAPDKWNTNPVDRDSDGDLLFDGWEVKYSQYAIESGLVDNGTLDAYGARGVLDPSMYDSDLDGIPDGLEDPDEDGLNQTGLIKRYCPGYNDSTSSECHIDPDTPDGKRFYDNLANYTNFEEMENNTNPVSNDTDGDLWTDGPEVYFQDHDEDGMATGWEYHFSFDPFDPADRMFDTDGDGHVNYCEYKWDTSPRDPNSFPGQGELCDPFE
;
A
#
# COMPACT_ATOMS: atom_id res chain seq x y z
N MET A 1 16.70 -56.32 -70.00
CA MET A 1 16.79 -56.16 -71.47
C MET A 1 18.13 -55.50 -71.75
N ALA A 2 18.99 -56.11 -72.57
CA ALA A 2 20.36 -55.62 -72.77
C ALA A 2 20.37 -54.43 -73.74
N LEU A 3 20.92 -53.31 -73.31
CA LEU A 3 21.10 -52.09 -74.11
C LEU A 3 22.30 -52.26 -75.06
N ASN A 4 22.24 -51.67 -76.25
CA ASN A 4 23.36 -51.70 -77.20
C ASN A 4 24.44 -50.66 -76.84
N HIS A 5 25.66 -50.84 -77.37
CA HIS A 5 26.85 -50.04 -77.06
C HIS A 5 26.66 -48.51 -77.22
N ASN A 6 25.84 -48.06 -78.18
CA ASN A 6 25.53 -46.64 -78.39
C ASN A 6 24.48 -46.12 -77.41
N GLN A 7 23.65 -46.99 -76.84
CA GLN A 7 22.72 -46.62 -75.76
C GLN A 7 23.43 -46.59 -74.40
N MET A 8 24.46 -47.42 -74.20
CA MET A 8 25.36 -47.35 -73.04
C MET A 8 26.16 -46.05 -73.03
N ALA A 9 26.64 -45.58 -74.19
CA ALA A 9 27.34 -44.30 -74.30
C ALA A 9 26.41 -43.10 -73.99
N TYR A 10 25.15 -43.15 -74.42
CA TYR A 10 24.18 -42.09 -74.13
C TYR A 10 23.79 -42.06 -72.64
N VAL A 11 23.66 -43.22 -72.00
CA VAL A 11 23.43 -43.32 -70.55
C VAL A 11 24.67 -42.86 -69.78
N ALA A 12 25.88 -43.19 -70.23
CA ALA A 12 27.11 -42.72 -69.61
C ALA A 12 27.27 -41.20 -69.69
N ILE A 13 27.00 -40.59 -70.86
CA ILE A 13 27.11 -39.13 -71.06
C ILE A 13 26.04 -38.36 -70.26
N VAL A 14 24.81 -38.87 -70.21
CA VAL A 14 23.74 -38.24 -69.41
C VAL A 14 23.99 -38.45 -67.91
N SER A 15 24.54 -39.58 -67.49
CA SER A 15 24.99 -39.79 -66.10
C SER A 15 26.17 -38.89 -65.73
N THR A 16 27.16 -38.70 -66.60
CA THR A 16 28.28 -37.78 -66.30
C THR A 16 27.87 -36.31 -66.33
N LEU A 17 26.84 -35.94 -67.11
CA LEU A 17 26.30 -34.58 -67.09
C LEU A 17 25.43 -34.33 -65.84
N ILE A 18 24.64 -35.31 -65.38
CA ILE A 18 23.84 -35.19 -64.15
C ILE A 18 24.73 -35.23 -62.91
N PHE A 19 25.73 -36.13 -62.86
CA PHE A 19 26.73 -36.17 -61.78
C PHE A 19 27.71 -34.99 -61.85
N GLY A 20 28.05 -34.49 -63.04
CA GLY A 20 28.88 -33.30 -63.21
C GLY A 20 28.20 -32.02 -62.75
N SER A 21 26.88 -31.87 -62.96
CA SER A 21 26.10 -30.76 -62.41
C SER A 21 25.80 -30.89 -60.91
N PHE A 22 25.85 -32.10 -60.36
CA PHE A 22 25.80 -32.32 -58.91
C PHE A 22 27.16 -32.10 -58.24
N PHE A 23 28.28 -32.34 -58.94
CA PHE A 23 29.61 -32.05 -58.44
C PHE A 23 29.90 -30.54 -58.49
N VAL A 24 29.68 -29.85 -59.62
CA VAL A 24 29.97 -28.40 -59.72
C VAL A 24 28.99 -27.53 -58.91
N GLY A 25 27.80 -28.04 -58.56
CA GLY A 25 26.86 -27.36 -57.66
C GLY A 25 27.06 -27.67 -56.17
N PHE A 26 27.88 -28.65 -55.82
CA PHE A 26 28.17 -29.03 -54.42
C PHE A 26 29.63 -28.75 -54.04
N THR A 27 30.55 -28.62 -55.01
CA THR A 27 31.94 -28.19 -54.77
C THR A 27 32.14 -26.67 -54.91
N GLY A 28 31.14 -25.93 -55.38
CA GLY A 28 31.16 -24.45 -55.37
C GLY A 28 30.50 -23.82 -54.14
N TYR A 29 29.94 -24.65 -53.25
CA TYR A 29 29.33 -24.23 -51.98
C TYR A 29 30.05 -24.84 -50.76
N LEU A 30 31.09 -25.66 -50.98
CA LEU A 30 31.90 -26.31 -49.95
C LEU A 30 33.40 -26.06 -50.16
N GLN A 31 33.75 -24.83 -50.55
CA GLN A 31 35.14 -24.35 -50.60
C GLN A 31 35.29 -22.98 -49.94
N THR A 32 34.46 -22.68 -48.95
CA THR A 32 34.75 -21.70 -47.91
C THR A 32 34.25 -22.31 -46.60
N SER A 33 35.20 -22.55 -45.68
CA SER A 33 35.14 -23.37 -44.45
C SER A 33 35.10 -24.89 -44.69
N GLU A 34 35.96 -25.74 -44.12
CA GLU A 34 37.10 -25.57 -43.23
C GLU A 34 37.87 -26.90 -43.31
N SER A 35 39.18 -26.83 -43.46
CA SER A 35 40.10 -27.96 -43.32
C SER A 35 41.41 -27.33 -42.91
N LEU A 36 41.83 -27.62 -41.68
CA LEU A 36 43.13 -27.31 -41.10
C LEU A 36 43.43 -25.81 -40.96
N GLY A 37 43.43 -25.36 -39.70
CA GLY A 37 44.29 -24.28 -39.22
C GLY A 37 44.01 -22.87 -39.71
N ASN A 38 43.51 -22.04 -38.79
CA ASN A 38 43.68 -20.59 -38.75
C ASN A 38 43.19 -19.76 -39.95
N PHE A 39 41.96 -19.25 -39.82
CA PHE A 39 41.75 -17.83 -40.09
C PHE A 39 41.52 -17.12 -38.76
N ASP A 40 42.32 -16.06 -38.51
CA ASP A 40 42.13 -15.13 -37.40
C ASP A 40 40.65 -14.75 -37.27
N SER A 41 40.08 -14.99 -36.09
CA SER A 41 38.77 -14.49 -35.71
C SER A 41 38.83 -12.97 -35.60
N ALA A 42 38.12 -12.28 -36.48
CA ALA A 42 37.86 -10.86 -36.34
C ALA A 42 36.94 -10.63 -35.13
N SER A 43 37.50 -10.43 -33.94
CA SER A 43 36.74 -10.06 -32.75
C SER A 43 37.45 -9.09 -31.80
N GLU A 44 38.16 -8.09 -32.34
CA GLU A 44 38.33 -6.83 -31.60
C GLU A 44 38.32 -5.63 -32.56
N GLU A 45 37.12 -5.13 -32.87
CA GLU A 45 36.92 -3.69 -33.09
C GLU A 45 35.43 -3.33 -32.90
N ASP A 46 35.10 -2.97 -31.66
CA ASP A 46 34.13 -1.94 -31.24
C ASP A 46 32.91 -1.70 -32.17
N ILE A 47 31.83 -2.44 -31.97
CA ILE A 47 30.52 -2.09 -32.53
C ILE A 47 29.87 -1.01 -31.64
N GLN A 48 30.17 0.25 -31.96
CA GLN A 48 29.23 1.35 -31.75
C GLN A 48 28.99 2.13 -33.04
N GLY A 49 27.76 2.02 -33.54
CA GLY A 49 27.04 3.15 -34.14
C GLY A 49 27.24 3.43 -35.65
N GLU A 50 26.21 3.06 -36.41
CA GLU A 50 25.75 3.66 -37.68
C GLU A 50 26.77 3.98 -38.79
N GLY A 51 26.76 3.19 -39.88
CA GLY A 51 27.53 3.50 -41.08
C GLY A 51 27.02 2.80 -42.35
N SER A 52 27.01 3.54 -43.45
CA SER A 52 26.37 3.24 -44.73
C SER A 52 27.08 2.18 -45.60
N VAL A 53 26.28 1.54 -46.46
CA VAL A 53 26.65 0.81 -47.68
C VAL A 53 27.74 1.51 -48.52
N SER A 54 28.71 0.72 -49.02
CA SER A 54 29.67 0.97 -50.14
C SER A 54 31.07 1.53 -49.77
N SER A 55 32.05 0.64 -49.53
CA SER A 55 33.45 0.91 -49.88
C SER A 55 33.74 0.32 -51.26
N GLU A 56 34.15 1.18 -52.20
CA GLU A 56 34.84 0.76 -53.42
C GLU A 56 36.21 0.21 -52.98
N ALA A 57 36.54 -1.03 -53.34
CA ALA A 57 37.87 -1.58 -53.08
C ALA A 57 38.92 -0.65 -53.72
N LEU A 58 40.01 -0.37 -53.01
CA LEU A 58 41.13 0.39 -53.57
C LEU A 58 41.73 -0.42 -54.73
N ASP A 59 41.87 0.25 -55.87
CA ASP A 59 42.53 -0.23 -57.08
C ASP A 59 43.50 0.90 -57.49
N SER A 60 44.75 0.74 -57.05
CA SER A 60 45.77 1.78 -56.99
C SER A 60 46.37 2.12 -58.35
N ASP A 61 46.38 1.18 -59.30
CA ASP A 61 46.81 1.40 -60.67
C ASP A 61 45.66 1.44 -61.71
N ASN A 62 44.42 1.17 -61.26
CA ASN A 62 43.16 1.29 -62.01
C ASN A 62 43.03 0.33 -63.19
N ASP A 63 43.58 -0.87 -63.05
CA ASP A 63 43.59 -1.92 -64.06
C ASP A 63 42.35 -2.85 -63.97
N GLY A 64 41.58 -2.74 -62.89
CA GLY A 64 40.37 -3.51 -62.63
C GLY A 64 40.52 -4.67 -61.64
N LEU A 65 41.73 -4.91 -61.11
CA LEU A 65 42.01 -5.79 -59.99
C LEU A 65 42.17 -4.95 -58.71
N ALA A 66 41.69 -5.45 -57.57
CA ALA A 66 41.79 -4.69 -56.31
C ALA A 66 43.13 -4.97 -55.63
N ASP A 67 43.77 -3.96 -55.03
CA ASP A 67 45.09 -4.06 -54.38
C ASP A 67 45.18 -5.27 -53.44
N THR A 68 44.09 -5.54 -52.71
CA THR A 68 44.01 -6.66 -51.78
C THR A 68 44.08 -8.01 -52.49
N LEU A 69 43.45 -8.16 -53.65
CA LEU A 69 43.48 -9.39 -54.45
C LEU A 69 44.83 -9.57 -55.16
N GLU A 70 45.43 -8.47 -55.60
CA GLU A 70 46.76 -8.45 -56.20
C GLU A 70 47.83 -8.95 -55.23
N GLU A 71 47.85 -8.43 -53.98
CA GLU A 71 48.82 -8.87 -52.97
C GLU A 71 48.53 -10.26 -52.41
N THR A 72 47.27 -10.62 -52.19
CA THR A 72 46.91 -11.84 -51.44
C THR A 72 46.65 -13.07 -52.29
N GLN A 73 46.14 -12.89 -53.51
CA GLN A 73 45.65 -14.02 -54.34
C GLN A 73 46.44 -14.22 -55.63
N PHE A 74 46.86 -13.14 -56.30
CA PHE A 74 47.46 -13.23 -57.64
C PHE A 74 48.97 -12.92 -57.66
N GLY A 75 49.51 -12.28 -56.63
CA GLY A 75 50.94 -11.93 -56.53
C GLY A 75 51.38 -10.88 -57.55
N THR A 76 50.45 -10.10 -58.09
CA THR A 76 50.71 -8.97 -59.01
C THR A 76 51.07 -7.72 -58.21
N ASN A 77 51.65 -6.72 -58.87
CA ASN A 77 52.12 -5.51 -58.20
C ASN A 77 51.01 -4.44 -58.18
N PRO A 78 50.44 -4.05 -57.02
CA PRO A 78 49.29 -3.13 -56.94
C PRO A 78 49.50 -1.69 -57.46
N LEU A 79 50.67 -1.42 -58.02
CA LEU A 79 51.06 -0.11 -58.54
C LEU A 79 51.47 -0.18 -60.02
N ASP A 80 51.36 -1.34 -60.65
CA ASP A 80 51.77 -1.58 -62.03
C ASP A 80 50.69 -2.38 -62.78
N PRO A 81 49.90 -1.73 -63.65
CA PRO A 81 48.68 -2.31 -64.22
C PRO A 81 48.93 -3.43 -65.25
N ASP A 82 50.17 -3.85 -65.47
CA ASP A 82 50.65 -4.86 -66.44
C ASP A 82 51.97 -5.41 -65.88
N THR A 83 51.88 -6.27 -64.85
CA THR A 83 53.00 -6.69 -63.99
C THR A 83 54.08 -7.44 -64.77
N ASP A 84 53.69 -8.24 -65.78
CA ASP A 84 54.61 -9.01 -66.60
C ASP A 84 55.10 -8.27 -67.86
N GLY A 85 54.47 -7.13 -68.19
CA GLY A 85 54.85 -6.20 -69.25
C GLY A 85 54.56 -6.71 -70.67
N ASP A 86 53.63 -7.66 -70.82
CA ASP A 86 53.24 -8.22 -72.12
C ASP A 86 52.27 -7.30 -72.91
N GLY A 87 51.70 -6.30 -72.23
CA GLY A 87 50.80 -5.31 -72.77
C GLY A 87 49.31 -5.62 -72.59
N MET A 88 48.96 -6.60 -71.76
CA MET A 88 47.62 -6.84 -71.21
C MET A 88 47.62 -6.42 -69.74
N ASP A 89 46.49 -5.87 -69.29
CA ASP A 89 46.41 -5.39 -67.90
C ASP A 89 46.11 -6.58 -66.97
N ASP A 90 46.70 -6.63 -65.76
CA ASP A 90 46.60 -7.81 -64.87
C ASP A 90 45.13 -8.16 -64.56
N GLY A 91 44.31 -7.16 -64.25
CA GLY A 91 42.88 -7.29 -64.03
C GLY A 91 42.09 -7.78 -65.25
N TRP A 92 42.55 -7.43 -66.47
CA TRP A 92 41.95 -7.95 -67.70
C TRP A 92 42.28 -9.43 -67.90
N GLU A 93 43.51 -9.83 -67.59
CA GLU A 93 43.96 -11.21 -67.69
C GLU A 93 43.24 -12.12 -66.69
N VAL A 94 43.08 -11.67 -65.45
CA VAL A 94 42.27 -12.37 -64.43
C VAL A 94 40.81 -12.51 -64.87
N GLU A 95 40.17 -11.46 -65.41
CA GLU A 95 38.78 -11.54 -65.93
C GLU A 95 38.64 -12.57 -67.07
N HIS A 96 39.71 -12.79 -67.84
CA HIS A 96 39.72 -13.69 -69.00
C HIS A 96 40.37 -15.06 -68.71
N GLY A 97 40.80 -15.31 -67.47
CA GLY A 97 41.41 -16.57 -67.03
C GLY A 97 42.78 -16.83 -67.65
N LEU A 98 43.54 -15.76 -67.94
CA LEU A 98 44.95 -15.77 -68.29
C LEU A 98 45.79 -15.55 -67.02
N ASN A 99 47.09 -15.82 -67.09
CA ASN A 99 48.00 -15.67 -65.94
C ASN A 99 48.69 -14.30 -66.01
N PRO A 100 48.43 -13.36 -65.07
CA PRO A 100 48.98 -12.00 -65.11
C PRO A 100 50.49 -11.89 -64.80
N LEU A 101 51.18 -13.02 -64.65
CA LEU A 101 52.62 -13.09 -64.44
C LEU A 101 53.35 -13.77 -65.62
N ASP A 102 52.65 -14.14 -66.70
CA ASP A 102 53.19 -14.87 -67.85
C ASP A 102 53.15 -14.08 -69.17
N ASN A 103 54.31 -13.52 -69.54
CA ASN A 103 54.47 -12.72 -70.78
C ASN A 103 54.40 -13.51 -72.11
N GLY A 104 54.04 -14.81 -72.08
CA GLY A 104 53.72 -15.61 -73.25
C GLY A 104 54.91 -16.01 -74.13
N GLU A 105 56.16 -15.87 -73.68
CA GLU A 105 57.34 -16.33 -74.41
C GLU A 105 57.62 -17.82 -74.19
N ALA A 106 57.21 -18.67 -75.13
CA ALA A 106 57.57 -20.10 -75.12
C ALA A 106 59.08 -20.32 -75.41
N ASP A 107 59.88 -20.64 -74.38
CA ASP A 107 61.28 -21.09 -74.53
C ASP A 107 61.35 -22.60 -74.85
N PRO A 108 62.26 -23.08 -75.74
CA PRO A 108 62.24 -24.43 -76.27
C PRO A 108 62.97 -25.44 -75.38
N LEU A 109 62.21 -26.44 -74.93
CA LEU A 109 62.57 -27.77 -74.41
C LEU A 109 64.00 -28.29 -74.76
N GLU A 110 64.90 -28.39 -73.77
CA GLU A 110 65.99 -29.39 -73.74
C GLU A 110 66.46 -29.71 -72.29
N GLN A 111 65.99 -30.82 -71.68
CA GLN A 111 66.78 -31.96 -71.10
C GLN A 111 66.13 -32.74 -69.92
N ASP A 112 65.85 -34.02 -70.23
CA ASP A 112 66.03 -35.30 -69.51
C ASP A 112 66.20 -35.35 -67.96
N PRO A 113 65.32 -36.06 -67.21
CA PRO A 113 65.38 -36.19 -65.75
C PRO A 113 66.32 -37.34 -65.33
N GLY A 114 67.50 -36.98 -64.82
CA GLY A 114 68.40 -37.99 -64.27
C GLY A 114 69.73 -37.46 -63.77
N GLU A 115 69.74 -36.57 -62.78
CA GLU A 115 70.83 -36.40 -61.80
C GLU A 115 70.37 -35.42 -60.72
N ALA A 116 70.10 -35.92 -59.50
CA ALA A 116 70.00 -35.10 -58.31
C ALA A 116 71.43 -34.87 -57.79
N ASP A 117 71.96 -33.66 -57.98
CA ASP A 117 73.06 -33.13 -57.17
C ASP A 117 72.69 -31.74 -56.67
N THR A 118 73.01 -31.58 -55.39
CA THR A 118 72.69 -30.56 -54.43
C THR A 118 73.19 -29.16 -54.77
N GLY A 119 72.35 -28.17 -54.47
CA GLY A 119 72.74 -26.77 -54.33
C GLY A 119 72.04 -25.83 -55.29
N ASN A 120 71.14 -25.01 -54.72
CA ASN A 120 70.51 -23.82 -55.31
C ASN A 120 69.14 -24.06 -55.98
N ALA A 121 68.08 -24.14 -55.17
CA ALA A 121 66.70 -24.01 -55.63
C ALA A 121 66.30 -22.53 -55.75
N ASN A 122 66.91 -21.82 -56.71
CA ASN A 122 66.30 -20.64 -57.33
C ASN A 122 66.15 -20.99 -58.82
N GLN A 123 65.18 -21.83 -59.12
CA GLN A 123 64.72 -22.07 -60.49
C GLN A 123 63.26 -22.49 -60.40
N GLU A 124 62.40 -21.50 -60.64
CA GLU A 124 60.96 -21.63 -60.83
C GLU A 124 60.72 -22.72 -61.86
N ASN A 125 60.22 -23.85 -61.38
CA ASN A 125 59.72 -24.92 -62.21
C ASN A 125 58.24 -24.60 -62.42
N GLU A 126 57.96 -23.62 -63.27
CA GLU A 126 56.59 -23.21 -63.60
C GLU A 126 55.92 -24.33 -64.39
N THR A 127 55.21 -25.17 -63.66
CA THR A 127 54.18 -26.03 -64.24
C THR A 127 53.04 -25.14 -64.72
N GLU A 128 52.42 -25.49 -65.86
CA GLU A 128 51.25 -24.82 -66.50
C GLU A 128 49.96 -24.84 -65.63
N SER A 129 50.08 -24.66 -64.32
CA SER A 129 49.02 -24.65 -63.33
C SER A 129 49.37 -23.59 -62.29
N TRP A 130 48.43 -22.67 -62.06
CA TRP A 130 48.30 -21.71 -60.96
C TRP A 130 49.32 -21.91 -59.81
N PRO A 131 50.04 -20.85 -59.36
CA PRO A 131 50.97 -20.97 -58.23
C PRO A 131 50.23 -21.55 -57.02
N ASP A 132 50.84 -22.56 -56.39
CA ASP A 132 50.30 -23.24 -55.22
C ASP A 132 50.25 -22.24 -54.04
N PRO A 133 49.05 -21.83 -53.58
CA PRO A 133 48.91 -20.84 -52.52
C PRO A 133 49.63 -21.27 -51.23
N ASN A 134 49.82 -22.58 -51.01
CA ASN A 134 50.46 -23.12 -49.82
C ASN A 134 51.97 -22.84 -49.76
N GLN A 135 52.63 -22.43 -50.86
CA GLN A 135 54.08 -22.14 -50.89
C GLN A 135 54.40 -20.64 -50.72
N GLY A 136 53.38 -19.79 -50.54
CA GLY A 136 53.57 -18.36 -50.28
C GLY A 136 54.00 -18.06 -48.83
N PRO A 137 54.39 -16.82 -48.48
CA PRO A 137 54.81 -16.45 -47.13
C PRO A 137 53.81 -16.80 -46.02
N ASN A 138 52.50 -16.81 -46.36
CA ASN A 138 51.40 -17.15 -45.45
C ASN A 138 50.90 -18.59 -45.62
N GLY A 139 51.53 -19.39 -46.50
CA GLY A 139 51.19 -20.79 -46.68
C GLY A 139 51.87 -21.67 -45.63
N ASP A 140 51.30 -22.84 -45.42
CA ASP A 140 51.75 -23.90 -44.52
C ASP A 140 51.84 -25.21 -45.34
N PRO A 141 52.99 -25.49 -45.99
CA PRO A 141 53.15 -26.62 -46.89
C PRO A 141 53.12 -28.00 -46.22
N ASP A 142 53.60 -28.10 -44.98
CA ASP A 142 53.72 -29.35 -44.21
C ASP A 142 52.57 -29.55 -43.21
N ASN A 143 51.72 -28.54 -43.04
CA ASN A 143 50.50 -28.54 -42.23
C ASN A 143 50.76 -28.79 -40.74
N ASP A 144 51.85 -28.23 -40.21
CA ASP A 144 52.13 -28.24 -38.77
C ASP A 144 51.53 -27.03 -38.04
N GLY A 145 50.96 -26.08 -38.79
CA GLY A 145 50.32 -24.87 -38.30
C GLY A 145 51.26 -23.67 -38.18
N LEU A 146 52.52 -23.77 -38.58
CA LEU A 146 53.41 -22.62 -38.78
C LEU A 146 53.37 -22.17 -40.25
N THR A 147 53.28 -20.87 -40.46
CA THR A 147 53.45 -20.33 -41.82
C THR A 147 54.92 -20.30 -42.19
N ASN A 148 55.21 -20.41 -43.50
CA ASN A 148 56.57 -20.27 -44.05
C ASN A 148 57.34 -19.04 -43.49
N GLN A 149 56.63 -17.93 -43.21
CA GLN A 149 57.22 -16.72 -42.64
C GLN A 149 57.58 -16.86 -41.15
N VAL A 150 56.77 -17.56 -40.35
CA VAL A 150 57.03 -17.85 -38.94
C VAL A 150 58.17 -18.85 -38.81
N GLU A 151 58.16 -19.90 -39.61
CA GLU A 151 59.22 -20.90 -39.66
C GLU A 151 60.58 -20.30 -40.04
N GLN A 152 60.60 -19.36 -40.99
CA GLN A 152 61.80 -18.61 -41.31
C GLN A 152 62.37 -17.84 -40.09
N ASN A 153 61.51 -17.36 -39.19
CA ASN A 153 61.94 -16.67 -37.97
C ASN A 153 62.47 -17.65 -36.91
N LEU A 154 61.81 -18.82 -36.79
CA LEU A 154 62.23 -19.91 -35.90
C LEU A 154 63.42 -20.71 -36.44
N SER A 155 63.78 -20.52 -37.72
CA SER A 155 64.80 -21.27 -38.46
C SER A 155 64.47 -22.76 -38.66
N THR A 156 63.18 -23.10 -38.63
CA THR A 156 62.62 -24.42 -38.95
C THR A 156 62.48 -24.61 -40.47
N ASP A 157 62.23 -25.83 -40.94
CA ASP A 157 62.19 -26.22 -42.35
C ASP A 157 60.74 -26.24 -42.88
N PRO A 158 60.32 -25.29 -43.75
CA PRO A 158 58.93 -25.11 -44.18
C PRO A 158 58.29 -26.18 -45.06
N GLN A 159 58.88 -27.36 -45.07
CA GLN A 159 58.40 -28.54 -45.80
C GLN A 159 58.41 -29.78 -44.90
N ARG A 160 58.73 -29.61 -43.61
CA ARG A 160 58.87 -30.65 -42.62
C ARG A 160 58.30 -30.15 -41.29
N SER A 161 57.14 -30.70 -40.95
CA SER A 161 56.46 -30.48 -39.68
C SER A 161 57.30 -30.74 -38.42
N ASP A 162 58.36 -31.54 -38.53
CA ASP A 162 59.31 -31.86 -37.47
C ASP A 162 60.72 -31.66 -38.05
N THR A 163 61.35 -30.53 -37.72
CA THR A 163 62.62 -30.11 -38.30
C THR A 163 63.79 -30.97 -37.82
N ASP A 164 63.81 -31.37 -36.56
CA ASP A 164 64.94 -32.06 -35.94
C ASP A 164 64.80 -33.60 -35.83
N ASN A 165 63.66 -34.13 -36.28
CA ASN A 165 63.23 -35.53 -36.38
C ASN A 165 63.03 -36.25 -35.05
N ASP A 166 62.70 -35.53 -33.99
CA ASP A 166 62.59 -36.10 -32.66
C ASP A 166 61.20 -36.68 -32.34
N GLY A 167 60.24 -36.43 -33.24
CA GLY A 167 58.88 -36.94 -33.18
C GLY A 167 57.85 -35.90 -32.76
N LEU A 168 58.26 -34.68 -32.38
CA LEU A 168 57.39 -33.55 -32.09
C LEU A 168 57.37 -32.56 -33.25
N ASN A 169 56.26 -31.85 -33.43
CA ASN A 169 56.14 -30.83 -34.46
C ASN A 169 56.69 -29.46 -34.02
N ASP A 170 57.17 -28.70 -34.99
CA ASP A 170 57.88 -27.45 -34.75
C ASP A 170 56.98 -26.39 -34.07
N ARG A 171 55.68 -26.37 -34.41
CA ARG A 171 54.69 -25.46 -33.81
C ARG A 171 54.58 -25.69 -32.30
N TRP A 172 54.28 -26.93 -31.91
CA TRP A 172 54.01 -27.32 -30.54
C TRP A 172 55.24 -27.09 -29.66
N GLU A 173 56.43 -27.45 -30.15
CA GLU A 173 57.66 -27.20 -29.42
C GLU A 173 57.92 -25.71 -29.22
N SER A 174 57.67 -24.89 -30.25
CA SER A 174 57.87 -23.44 -30.17
C SER A 174 56.95 -22.74 -29.15
N LEU A 175 55.78 -23.32 -28.85
CA LEU A 175 54.83 -22.81 -27.86
C LEU A 175 55.28 -23.11 -26.42
N TYR A 176 55.83 -24.29 -26.19
CA TYR A 176 56.12 -24.79 -24.84
C TYR A 176 57.60 -24.80 -24.46
N THR A 177 58.48 -24.26 -25.31
CA THR A 177 59.93 -24.17 -25.06
C THR A 177 60.26 -23.72 -23.64
N THR A 178 60.95 -24.57 -22.88
CA THR A 178 61.29 -24.31 -21.48
C THR A 178 62.74 -24.67 -21.17
N THR A 179 63.33 -24.04 -20.15
CA THR A 179 64.74 -24.30 -19.76
C THR A 179 64.83 -24.87 -18.36
N ILE A 180 65.48 -26.02 -18.23
CA ILE A 180 65.70 -26.70 -16.95
C ILE A 180 67.18 -26.77 -16.57
N GLU A 181 67.46 -26.71 -15.27
CA GLU A 181 68.81 -26.77 -14.71
C GLU A 181 69.15 -28.20 -14.25
N VAL A 182 70.12 -28.84 -14.91
CA VAL A 182 70.57 -30.20 -14.56
C VAL A 182 71.98 -30.20 -14.00
N THR A 183 72.37 -31.32 -13.36
CA THR A 183 73.73 -31.48 -12.78
C THR A 183 74.78 -31.66 -13.88
N GLY A 184 75.09 -30.59 -14.61
CA GLY A 184 75.95 -30.62 -15.79
C GLY A 184 75.83 -29.43 -16.73
N GLY A 185 74.76 -28.62 -16.60
CA GLY A 185 74.46 -27.45 -17.44
C GLY A 185 72.95 -27.17 -17.47
N THR A 186 72.53 -26.24 -18.32
CA THR A 186 71.13 -26.00 -18.68
C THR A 186 70.76 -26.82 -19.91
N ILE A 187 69.59 -27.45 -19.89
CA ILE A 187 68.97 -28.08 -21.07
C ILE A 187 67.73 -27.24 -21.42
N THR A 188 67.58 -26.88 -22.68
CA THR A 188 66.34 -26.32 -23.22
C THR A 188 65.53 -27.49 -23.74
N LEU A 189 64.34 -27.71 -23.19
CA LEU A 189 63.38 -28.70 -23.69
C LEU A 189 62.44 -28.03 -24.69
N PHE A 190 61.92 -28.82 -25.63
CA PHE A 190 61.01 -28.39 -26.69
C PHE A 190 61.61 -27.27 -27.55
N ASP A 191 62.83 -27.47 -28.02
CA ASP A 191 63.49 -26.57 -28.97
C ASP A 191 63.37 -27.23 -30.35
N PRO A 192 62.62 -26.65 -31.32
CA PRO A 192 62.33 -27.29 -32.61
C PRO A 192 63.55 -27.53 -33.50
N LEU A 193 64.74 -27.09 -33.05
CA LEU A 193 66.02 -27.31 -33.71
C LEU A 193 66.89 -28.36 -32.99
N SER A 194 66.45 -28.90 -31.86
CA SER A 194 67.21 -29.78 -31.00
C SER A 194 66.35 -30.71 -30.12
N GLY A 195 66.01 -31.88 -30.65
CA GLY A 195 65.27 -32.94 -29.96
C GLY A 195 66.03 -33.76 -28.91
N ASN A 196 66.95 -33.11 -28.20
CA ASN A 196 67.67 -33.59 -27.00
C ASN A 196 67.94 -35.11 -26.90
N TRP A 197 68.46 -35.71 -27.97
CA TRP A 197 68.71 -37.14 -28.05
C TRP A 197 69.64 -37.66 -26.94
N ASP A 198 69.16 -38.66 -26.19
CA ASP A 198 69.83 -39.27 -25.02
C ASP A 198 70.33 -38.23 -24.00
N CYS A 199 69.50 -37.24 -23.69
CA CYS A 199 69.86 -36.19 -22.74
C CYS A 199 70.10 -36.72 -21.31
N GLN A 200 70.65 -35.88 -20.44
CA GLN A 200 71.03 -36.27 -19.07
C GLN A 200 69.85 -36.63 -18.15
N LEU A 201 68.62 -36.30 -18.54
CA LEU A 201 67.40 -36.61 -17.79
C LEU A 201 67.02 -38.10 -17.91
N LEU A 202 67.33 -38.71 -19.05
CA LEU A 202 67.14 -40.14 -19.29
C LEU A 202 68.21 -40.96 -18.55
N THR A 203 68.03 -41.11 -17.25
CA THR A 203 68.86 -42.01 -16.44
C THR A 203 68.57 -43.47 -16.81
N ILE A 204 69.55 -44.36 -16.60
CA ILE A 204 69.40 -45.80 -16.89
C ILE A 204 68.17 -46.41 -16.20
N ASP A 205 67.84 -45.95 -14.99
CA ASP A 205 66.68 -46.45 -14.25
C ASP A 205 65.35 -45.93 -14.86
N LEU A 206 65.32 -44.69 -15.35
CA LEU A 206 64.16 -44.11 -16.05
C LEU A 206 63.95 -44.75 -17.43
N GLU A 207 65.03 -44.95 -18.19
CA GLU A 207 64.98 -45.63 -19.50
C GLU A 207 64.38 -47.04 -19.38
N LEU A 208 64.74 -47.79 -18.34
CA LEU A 208 64.16 -49.10 -18.06
C LEU A 208 62.66 -49.02 -17.70
N ALA A 209 62.25 -47.99 -16.95
CA ALA A 209 60.86 -47.79 -16.57
C ALA A 209 60.00 -47.40 -17.79
N LEU A 210 60.46 -46.47 -18.62
CA LEU A 210 59.79 -46.07 -19.87
C LEU A 210 59.74 -47.23 -20.87
N THR A 211 60.81 -48.01 -20.99
CA THR A 211 60.83 -49.24 -21.81
C THR A 211 59.76 -50.23 -21.35
N GLU A 212 59.50 -50.35 -20.05
CA GLU A 212 58.42 -51.20 -19.54
C GLU A 212 57.04 -50.59 -19.83
N LYS A 213 56.86 -49.28 -19.61
CA LYS A 213 55.62 -48.53 -19.92
C LYS A 213 55.20 -48.74 -21.38
N PHE A 214 56.01 -48.28 -22.34
CA PHE A 214 55.65 -48.28 -23.77
C PHE A 214 55.63 -49.66 -24.45
N ASN A 215 56.27 -50.69 -23.88
CA ASN A 215 56.21 -52.04 -24.47
C ASN A 215 55.08 -52.91 -23.90
N THR A 216 54.37 -52.43 -22.88
CA THR A 216 53.24 -53.15 -22.27
C THR A 216 51.89 -52.59 -22.68
N ASP A 217 51.86 -51.39 -23.20
CA ASP A 217 50.68 -50.74 -23.74
C ASP A 217 50.50 -51.11 -25.23
N ASP A 218 49.31 -51.57 -25.58
CA ASP A 218 48.98 -52.06 -26.94
C ASP A 218 48.66 -50.89 -27.91
N PHE A 219 48.55 -49.66 -27.40
CA PHE A 219 48.08 -48.49 -28.15
C PHE A 219 49.10 -47.36 -28.34
N THR A 220 50.27 -47.45 -27.70
CA THR A 220 51.38 -46.51 -27.89
C THR A 220 52.51 -47.11 -28.73
N PRO A 221 53.31 -46.29 -29.44
CA PRO A 221 54.49 -46.77 -30.14
C PRO A 221 55.43 -47.48 -29.15
N THR A 222 55.97 -48.62 -29.57
CA THR A 222 56.92 -49.35 -28.71
C THR A 222 58.17 -48.53 -28.46
N TRP A 223 58.89 -48.80 -27.36
CA TRP A 223 60.15 -48.11 -27.06
C TRP A 223 61.14 -48.13 -28.23
N GLN A 224 61.12 -49.18 -29.05
CA GLN A 224 62.00 -49.27 -30.21
C GLN A 224 61.55 -48.35 -31.38
N GLU A 225 60.26 -48.06 -31.49
CA GLU A 225 59.68 -47.20 -32.53
C GLU A 225 59.85 -45.71 -32.21
N LEU A 226 59.89 -45.34 -30.93
CA LEU A 226 60.21 -43.98 -30.45
C LEU A 226 61.70 -43.62 -30.55
N GLY A 227 62.54 -44.56 -30.98
CA GLY A 227 63.98 -44.35 -31.15
C GLY A 227 64.35 -44.09 -32.60
N ASN A 228 65.36 -43.26 -32.83
CA ASN A 228 65.88 -43.06 -34.18
C ASN A 228 66.61 -44.31 -34.72
N SER A 229 67.09 -44.23 -35.97
CA SER A 229 67.79 -45.35 -36.64
C SER A 229 69.05 -45.88 -35.93
N VAL A 230 69.62 -45.13 -34.97
CA VAL A 230 70.76 -45.55 -34.14
C VAL A 230 70.36 -46.03 -32.74
N GLY A 231 69.07 -45.95 -32.38
CA GLY A 231 68.50 -46.41 -31.12
C GLY A 231 68.64 -45.42 -29.96
N SER A 232 68.82 -44.13 -30.24
CA SER A 232 68.73 -43.05 -29.26
C SER A 232 67.29 -42.53 -29.18
N HIS A 233 66.92 -41.94 -28.05
CA HIS A 233 65.56 -41.43 -27.77
C HIS A 233 65.58 -39.94 -27.43
N SER A 234 64.61 -39.18 -27.93
CA SER A 234 64.44 -37.77 -27.60
C SER A 234 63.94 -37.62 -26.16
N CYS A 235 64.59 -36.76 -25.39
CA CYS A 235 64.06 -36.36 -24.09
C CYS A 235 62.84 -35.46 -24.21
N ASP A 236 62.73 -34.70 -25.30
CA ASP A 236 61.61 -33.81 -25.53
C ASP A 236 60.36 -34.62 -25.82
N ALA A 237 60.46 -35.74 -26.55
CA ALA A 237 59.29 -36.58 -26.83
C ALA A 237 58.89 -37.53 -25.69
N VAL A 238 59.82 -38.25 -25.05
CA VAL A 238 59.48 -39.43 -24.22
C VAL A 238 59.32 -39.17 -22.72
N LEU A 239 59.63 -37.95 -22.27
CA LEU A 239 59.47 -37.58 -20.87
C LEU A 239 58.03 -37.17 -20.56
N ASP A 240 57.72 -37.16 -19.28
CA ASP A 240 56.48 -36.73 -18.67
C ASP A 240 56.87 -35.51 -17.81
N SER A 241 56.62 -34.31 -18.33
CA SER A 241 57.28 -33.08 -17.88
C SER A 241 56.58 -32.43 -16.68
N ASP A 242 55.26 -32.56 -16.61
CA ASP A 242 54.35 -32.07 -15.57
C ASP A 242 53.98 -33.18 -14.55
N SER A 243 54.32 -34.44 -14.85
CA SER A 243 54.14 -35.62 -13.99
C SER A 243 52.66 -35.96 -13.74
N ASP A 244 51.79 -35.80 -14.73
CA ASP A 244 50.42 -36.30 -14.71
C ASP A 244 50.34 -37.79 -15.11
N GLY A 245 51.24 -38.27 -15.95
CA GLY A 245 51.28 -39.63 -16.47
C GLY A 245 51.20 -39.74 -17.99
N LEU A 246 50.91 -38.66 -18.71
CA LEU A 246 51.13 -38.54 -20.14
C LEU A 246 52.61 -38.31 -20.44
N SER A 247 53.01 -38.49 -21.69
CA SER A 247 54.35 -38.09 -22.10
C SER A 247 54.20 -37.03 -23.15
N ASN A 248 55.22 -36.19 -23.31
CA ASN A 248 55.17 -35.01 -24.15
C ASN A 248 54.68 -35.29 -25.59
N PHE A 249 55.07 -36.42 -26.21
CA PHE A 249 54.55 -36.79 -27.53
C PHE A 249 53.07 -37.19 -27.52
N GLN A 250 52.56 -37.72 -26.40
CA GLN A 250 51.13 -38.00 -26.23
C GLN A 250 50.35 -36.71 -25.99
N GLU A 251 50.92 -35.78 -25.23
CA GLU A 251 50.34 -34.45 -25.02
C GLU A 251 50.22 -33.68 -26.33
N GLU A 252 51.25 -33.69 -27.18
CA GLU A 252 51.17 -33.14 -28.54
C GLU A 252 50.05 -33.78 -29.37
N ILE A 253 49.94 -35.11 -29.32
CA ILE A 253 48.91 -35.86 -30.04
C ILE A 253 47.49 -35.47 -29.60
N TYR A 254 47.32 -35.13 -28.31
CA TYR A 254 46.04 -34.69 -27.75
C TYR A 254 45.89 -33.16 -27.74
N GLY A 255 46.88 -32.39 -28.21
CA GLY A 255 46.83 -30.93 -28.23
C GLY A 255 47.07 -30.25 -26.88
N THR A 256 47.51 -31.00 -25.86
CA THR A 256 47.60 -30.51 -24.47
C THR A 256 48.94 -29.84 -24.17
N ASN A 257 49.04 -29.21 -22.99
CA ASN A 257 50.17 -28.42 -22.54
C ASN A 257 51.10 -29.24 -21.64
N PRO A 258 52.36 -29.50 -22.07
CA PRO A 258 53.29 -30.39 -21.37
C PRO A 258 53.83 -29.86 -20.04
N LEU A 259 53.40 -28.68 -19.61
CA LEU A 259 53.84 -28.04 -18.37
C LEU A 259 52.74 -27.97 -17.31
N LEU A 260 51.51 -28.35 -17.66
CA LEU A 260 50.33 -28.30 -16.81
C LEU A 260 49.67 -29.68 -16.81
N LYS A 261 49.12 -30.06 -15.66
CA LYS A 261 48.40 -31.34 -15.53
C LYS A 261 46.98 -31.29 -16.07
N ASP A 262 46.45 -30.08 -16.13
CA ASP A 262 45.11 -29.69 -16.50
C ASP A 262 45.35 -28.53 -17.48
N SER A 263 45.25 -28.86 -18.76
CA SER A 263 45.72 -28.01 -19.85
C SER A 263 44.71 -26.93 -20.24
N ASP A 264 43.42 -27.22 -20.10
CA ASP A 264 42.29 -26.38 -20.48
C ASP A 264 41.56 -25.78 -19.26
N PHE A 265 41.94 -26.16 -18.04
CA PHE A 265 41.49 -25.62 -16.75
C PHE A 265 40.01 -25.93 -16.43
N ASP A 266 39.54 -27.09 -16.87
CA ASP A 266 38.15 -27.52 -16.75
C ASP A 266 37.84 -28.28 -15.43
N LEU A 267 38.85 -28.50 -14.56
CA LEU A 267 38.86 -29.26 -13.30
C LEU A 267 39.29 -30.74 -13.42
N LEU A 268 39.62 -31.22 -14.60
CA LEU A 268 40.17 -32.54 -14.86
C LEU A 268 41.66 -32.47 -15.22
N ASN A 269 42.38 -33.57 -15.01
CA ASN A 269 43.75 -33.65 -15.50
C ASN A 269 43.73 -34.36 -16.86
N ASP A 270 44.64 -33.99 -17.75
CA ASP A 270 44.73 -34.53 -19.11
C ASP A 270 44.74 -36.08 -19.13
N ILE A 271 45.52 -36.68 -18.23
CA ILE A 271 45.60 -38.15 -18.07
C ILE A 271 44.27 -38.80 -17.66
N ASP A 272 43.47 -38.11 -16.85
CA ASP A 272 42.23 -38.63 -16.28
C ASP A 272 41.14 -38.70 -17.35
N GLU A 273 41.14 -37.78 -18.31
CA GLU A 273 40.20 -37.72 -19.42
C GLU A 273 40.45 -38.77 -20.49
N VAL A 274 41.72 -39.00 -20.85
CA VAL A 274 42.09 -40.01 -21.85
C VAL A 274 42.15 -41.43 -21.28
N SER A 275 41.97 -41.59 -19.96
CA SER A 275 42.01 -42.88 -19.29
C SER A 275 40.85 -43.78 -19.74
N ASN A 276 41.18 -45.03 -20.09
CA ASN A 276 40.19 -46.08 -20.36
C ASN A 276 39.84 -46.92 -19.12
N SER A 277 40.18 -46.42 -17.93
CA SER A 277 40.07 -47.12 -16.66
C SER A 277 39.59 -46.20 -15.54
N VAL A 278 39.30 -46.75 -14.36
CA VAL A 278 38.88 -45.96 -13.20
C VAL A 278 39.99 -45.03 -12.72
N ILE A 279 39.62 -43.81 -12.36
CA ILE A 279 40.46 -42.84 -11.67
C ILE A 279 40.45 -43.21 -10.18
N ASP A 280 41.58 -43.70 -9.66
CA ASP A 280 41.67 -44.29 -8.30
C ASP A 280 42.02 -43.28 -7.19
N ASN A 281 42.39 -42.03 -7.52
CA ASN A 281 42.86 -41.01 -6.56
C ASN A 281 42.32 -39.59 -6.82
N LEU A 282 41.05 -39.45 -7.18
CA LEU A 282 40.45 -38.12 -7.35
C LEU A 282 40.36 -37.42 -5.98
N MET A 283 40.90 -36.21 -5.88
CA MET A 283 41.00 -35.44 -4.63
C MET A 283 40.04 -34.24 -4.58
N ILE A 284 39.28 -34.01 -5.65
CA ILE A 284 38.23 -32.99 -5.74
C ILE A 284 36.88 -33.67 -5.50
N GLY A 285 35.95 -32.96 -4.86
CA GLY A 285 34.60 -33.42 -4.61
C GLY A 285 33.81 -33.62 -5.90
N THR A 286 32.78 -34.48 -5.84
CA THR A 286 31.80 -34.71 -6.90
C THR A 286 30.40 -34.51 -6.34
N GLY A 287 29.40 -34.32 -7.21
CA GLY A 287 28.05 -33.90 -6.81
C GLY A 287 28.04 -32.52 -6.15
N ASP A 288 27.21 -32.35 -5.13
CA ASP A 288 27.01 -31.05 -4.44
C ASP A 288 28.30 -30.40 -3.89
N ASN A 289 29.35 -31.20 -3.63
CA ASN A 289 30.65 -30.68 -3.18
C ASN A 289 31.67 -30.52 -4.32
N CYS A 290 31.21 -30.39 -5.56
CA CYS A 290 32.09 -30.18 -6.71
C CYS A 290 33.01 -28.97 -6.46
N ASN A 291 34.27 -29.08 -6.89
CA ASN A 291 35.32 -28.07 -6.67
C ASN A 291 35.70 -27.81 -5.19
N GLU A 292 35.27 -28.68 -4.26
CA GLU A 292 35.77 -28.73 -2.89
C GLU A 292 36.88 -29.78 -2.71
N ASP A 293 37.92 -29.44 -1.95
CA ASP A 293 39.02 -30.37 -1.64
C ASP A 293 38.55 -31.49 -0.70
N LEU A 294 38.73 -32.76 -1.09
CA LEU A 294 38.39 -33.92 -0.27
C LEU A 294 39.49 -34.29 0.74
N GLU A 295 39.08 -34.72 1.94
CA GLU A 295 40.02 -35.25 2.96
C GLU A 295 40.60 -36.62 2.56
N PHE A 296 39.86 -37.39 1.75
CA PHE A 296 40.26 -38.72 1.27
C PHE A 296 39.93 -38.86 -0.22
N ALA A 297 40.86 -39.46 -0.97
CA ALA A 297 40.66 -39.69 -2.39
C ALA A 297 39.48 -40.64 -2.66
N ILE A 298 38.74 -40.35 -3.73
CA ILE A 298 37.64 -41.18 -4.21
C ILE A 298 38.03 -41.87 -5.52
N THR A 299 37.32 -42.96 -5.83
CA THR A 299 37.47 -43.72 -7.07
C THR A 299 36.26 -43.50 -7.96
N ARG A 300 36.48 -43.17 -9.23
CA ARG A 300 35.44 -42.89 -10.22
C ARG A 300 35.77 -43.48 -11.59
N ASP A 301 34.77 -43.69 -12.44
CA ASP A 301 35.01 -44.07 -13.83
C ASP A 301 35.48 -42.82 -14.60
N ALA A 302 36.51 -42.91 -15.45
CA ALA A 302 36.95 -41.77 -16.27
C ALA A 302 35.82 -41.23 -17.17
N PRO A 303 35.76 -39.90 -17.43
CA PRO A 303 34.65 -39.24 -18.14
C PRO A 303 34.40 -39.87 -19.53
N PHE A 304 35.46 -40.08 -20.29
CA PHE A 304 35.38 -40.58 -21.66
C PHE A 304 35.68 -42.08 -21.82
N MET A 305 35.59 -42.87 -20.74
CA MET A 305 35.96 -44.30 -20.75
C MET A 305 35.22 -45.14 -21.83
N THR A 306 34.05 -44.68 -22.26
CA THR A 306 33.25 -45.37 -23.30
C THR A 306 33.69 -45.05 -24.73
N LYS A 307 34.46 -43.98 -24.92
CA LYS A 307 34.96 -43.51 -26.22
C LYS A 307 36.19 -44.31 -26.62
N ASN A 308 36.53 -44.27 -27.91
CA ASN A 308 37.72 -44.95 -28.42
C ASN A 308 38.84 -43.94 -28.63
N ALA A 309 40.09 -44.40 -28.67
CA ALA A 309 41.25 -43.51 -28.83
C ALA A 309 41.20 -42.64 -30.10
N SER A 310 40.43 -43.00 -31.12
CA SER A 310 40.28 -42.19 -32.33
C SER A 310 39.29 -41.02 -32.19
N TRP A 311 38.50 -40.99 -31.12
CA TRP A 311 37.49 -39.96 -30.86
C TRP A 311 38.15 -38.68 -30.34
N PHE A 312 39.22 -38.77 -29.53
CA PHE A 312 40.07 -37.64 -29.10
C PHE A 312 40.87 -36.97 -30.25
N TYR A 313 40.66 -37.39 -31.50
CA TYR A 313 41.23 -36.74 -32.69
C TYR A 313 40.15 -36.09 -33.55
N LEU A 314 38.93 -36.05 -33.02
CA LEU A 314 37.82 -35.33 -33.60
C LEU A 314 37.71 -33.98 -32.89
N ASP A 315 36.87 -33.16 -33.48
CA ASP A 315 36.49 -31.82 -33.08
C ASP A 315 34.97 -31.82 -33.30
N ASP A 316 34.23 -32.25 -32.28
CA ASP A 316 32.80 -32.57 -32.39
C ASP A 316 31.94 -31.29 -32.41
N ASP A 317 32.39 -30.20 -31.76
CA ASP A 317 31.69 -28.92 -31.67
C ASP A 317 32.16 -27.89 -32.74
N GLY A 318 33.36 -28.09 -33.31
CA GLY A 318 33.92 -27.31 -34.41
C GLY A 318 34.69 -26.06 -33.97
N ASP A 319 35.16 -25.98 -32.73
CA ASP A 319 35.91 -24.83 -32.21
C ASP A 319 37.41 -24.85 -32.58
N GLY A 320 37.89 -25.97 -33.12
CA GLY A 320 39.26 -26.19 -33.57
C GLY A 320 40.19 -26.81 -32.53
N LEU A 321 39.68 -27.18 -31.36
CA LEU A 321 40.34 -27.99 -30.35
C LEU A 321 40.00 -29.47 -30.54
N LEU A 322 40.74 -30.36 -29.87
CA LEU A 322 40.49 -31.80 -29.94
C LEU A 322 39.70 -32.21 -28.70
N ASN A 323 38.65 -33.02 -28.91
CA ASN A 323 37.80 -33.53 -27.84
C ASN A 323 38.62 -34.09 -26.65
N GLY A 324 38.15 -33.81 -25.43
CA GLY A 324 38.76 -34.21 -24.17
C GLY A 324 39.82 -33.20 -23.72
N PRO A 325 41.05 -33.61 -23.40
CA PRO A 325 41.96 -32.87 -22.51
C PRO A 325 42.55 -31.56 -23.03
N SER A 326 42.21 -31.16 -24.26
CA SER A 326 42.64 -29.88 -24.82
C SER A 326 41.48 -28.91 -25.02
N ASP A 327 40.26 -29.39 -24.78
CA ASP A 327 39.00 -28.75 -25.08
C ASP A 327 38.15 -28.77 -23.81
N TRP A 328 38.03 -27.60 -23.19
CA TRP A 328 37.34 -27.46 -21.92
C TRP A 328 35.84 -27.79 -22.00
N ASP A 329 35.23 -27.78 -23.20
CA ASP A 329 33.78 -27.96 -23.45
C ASP A 329 33.60 -28.85 -24.69
N THR A 330 33.82 -30.16 -24.53
CA THR A 330 33.98 -31.09 -25.66
C THR A 330 32.74 -31.21 -26.56
N ASP A 331 31.55 -30.84 -26.08
CA ASP A 331 30.33 -30.84 -26.88
C ASP A 331 29.74 -29.46 -27.21
N GLY A 332 30.39 -28.40 -26.74
CA GLY A 332 30.14 -27.01 -27.12
C GLY A 332 28.83 -26.45 -26.57
N ASP A 333 28.39 -26.92 -25.40
CA ASP A 333 27.13 -26.50 -24.79
C ASP A 333 27.28 -25.35 -23.78
N GLY A 334 28.54 -24.99 -23.48
CA GLY A 334 28.95 -23.87 -22.63
C GLY A 334 29.28 -24.27 -21.20
N MET A 335 29.21 -25.57 -20.85
CA MET A 335 29.63 -26.11 -19.56
C MET A 335 31.00 -26.80 -19.69
N PRO A 336 31.88 -26.70 -18.68
CA PRO A 336 33.14 -27.42 -18.72
C PRO A 336 32.96 -28.93 -18.50
N ASP A 337 33.74 -29.74 -19.21
CA ASP A 337 33.76 -31.20 -19.08
C ASP A 337 33.94 -31.65 -17.62
N GLY A 338 34.83 -30.99 -16.86
CA GLY A 338 35.04 -31.29 -15.46
C GLY A 338 33.88 -30.90 -14.53
N PHE A 339 33.11 -29.84 -14.86
CA PHE A 339 31.87 -29.52 -14.15
C PHE A 339 30.82 -30.60 -14.40
N GLU A 340 30.61 -30.99 -15.65
CA GLU A 340 29.68 -32.05 -16.00
C GLU A 340 30.10 -33.40 -15.39
N TYR A 341 31.40 -33.68 -15.37
CA TYR A 341 31.94 -34.87 -14.76
C TYR A 341 31.61 -34.95 -13.26
N CYS A 342 31.63 -33.84 -12.53
CA CYS A 342 31.20 -33.79 -11.13
C CYS A 342 29.79 -34.35 -10.93
N TYR A 343 28.87 -34.09 -11.87
CA TYR A 343 27.46 -34.50 -11.82
C TYR A 343 27.13 -35.69 -12.74
N SER A 344 28.15 -36.45 -13.17
CA SER A 344 27.96 -37.60 -14.07
C SER A 344 27.66 -38.92 -13.34
N HIS A 345 27.76 -38.95 -12.00
CA HIS A 345 27.75 -40.19 -11.22
C HIS A 345 26.49 -40.44 -10.40
N LEU A 346 25.77 -41.51 -10.77
CA LEU A 346 24.53 -41.98 -10.12
C LEU A 346 24.61 -42.22 -8.60
N VAL A 347 25.79 -42.53 -8.07
CA VAL A 347 25.96 -42.81 -6.62
C VAL A 347 25.87 -41.54 -5.81
N ASP A 348 26.23 -40.40 -6.41
CA ASP A 348 26.27 -39.10 -5.77
C ASP A 348 24.95 -38.34 -5.99
N SER A 349 24.23 -38.64 -7.09
CA SER A 349 22.89 -38.11 -7.38
C SER A 349 21.89 -38.36 -6.22
N PRO A 350 21.26 -37.31 -5.65
CA PRO A 350 20.29 -37.43 -4.57
C PRO A 350 19.05 -38.27 -4.95
N SER A 351 18.60 -38.14 -6.21
CA SER A 351 17.43 -38.84 -6.73
C SER A 351 17.75 -40.29 -7.13
N GLY A 352 19.02 -40.58 -7.45
CA GLY A 352 19.46 -41.84 -8.04
C GLY A 352 18.82 -42.10 -9.41
N ASN A 353 18.48 -41.04 -10.15
CA ASN A 353 17.93 -41.11 -11.50
C ASN A 353 19.03 -40.96 -12.55
N ILE A 354 19.08 -41.88 -13.52
CA ILE A 354 20.12 -41.86 -14.57
C ILE A 354 19.92 -40.76 -15.61
N THR A 355 18.75 -40.11 -15.62
CA THR A 355 18.41 -39.05 -16.57
C THR A 355 18.70 -37.65 -16.04
N GLU A 356 19.18 -37.57 -14.79
CA GLU A 356 19.54 -36.34 -14.08
C GLU A 356 21.05 -36.36 -13.83
N LEU A 357 21.83 -36.71 -14.86
CA LEU A 357 23.28 -36.78 -14.80
C LEU A 357 23.82 -35.99 -15.98
N LEU A 358 24.82 -35.16 -15.73
CA LEU A 358 25.55 -34.45 -16.78
C LEU A 358 26.52 -35.41 -17.49
N ASN A 359 26.86 -35.09 -18.73
CA ASN A 359 27.70 -35.90 -19.58
C ASN A 359 28.48 -35.00 -20.55
N PRO A 360 29.82 -34.94 -20.41
CA PRO A 360 30.77 -34.15 -21.24
C PRO A 360 30.79 -34.40 -22.76
N SER A 361 29.78 -35.06 -23.31
CA SER A 361 29.68 -35.37 -24.72
C SER A 361 28.23 -35.50 -25.22
N ASP A 362 27.26 -34.97 -24.46
CA ASP A 362 25.86 -34.81 -24.84
C ASP A 362 25.38 -33.36 -24.56
N PRO A 363 25.38 -32.46 -25.57
CA PRO A 363 25.16 -31.02 -25.39
C PRO A 363 23.69 -30.65 -25.11
N THR A 364 22.86 -31.64 -24.77
CA THR A 364 21.45 -31.45 -24.49
C THR A 364 21.13 -31.36 -23.01
N ASP A 365 22.08 -31.73 -22.16
CA ASP A 365 21.87 -31.74 -20.72
C ASP A 365 22.04 -30.36 -20.07
N GLY A 366 22.78 -29.42 -20.66
CA GLY A 366 22.81 -28.01 -20.23
C GLY A 366 21.46 -27.30 -20.22
N PHE A 367 20.47 -27.75 -21.00
CA PHE A 367 19.15 -27.11 -21.11
C PHE A 367 18.12 -27.54 -20.05
N TYR A 368 18.41 -28.58 -19.26
CA TYR A 368 17.47 -29.03 -18.25
C TYR A 368 17.65 -28.26 -16.95
N ASP A 369 16.54 -28.11 -16.24
CA ASP A 369 16.44 -27.61 -14.87
C ASP A 369 15.79 -28.77 -14.09
N TRP A 370 16.59 -29.49 -13.30
CA TRP A 370 16.19 -30.75 -12.68
C TRP A 370 15.65 -30.60 -11.27
N ASP A 371 16.19 -29.66 -10.51
CA ASP A 371 15.80 -29.31 -9.15
C ASP A 371 14.72 -28.22 -9.10
N THR A 372 14.44 -27.55 -10.23
CA THR A 372 13.31 -26.61 -10.43
C THR A 372 13.42 -25.33 -9.63
N ASP A 373 14.62 -24.77 -9.58
CA ASP A 373 14.95 -23.53 -8.87
C ASP A 373 15.01 -22.29 -9.80
N ASP A 374 14.62 -22.46 -11.06
CA ASP A 374 14.65 -21.49 -12.15
C ASP A 374 16.06 -21.21 -12.74
N LEU A 375 17.07 -22.03 -12.44
CA LEU A 375 18.32 -22.13 -13.19
C LEU A 375 18.37 -23.43 -13.98
N ASN A 376 18.71 -23.34 -15.26
CA ASN A 376 19.13 -24.54 -15.99
C ASN A 376 20.58 -24.91 -15.66
N ASN A 377 20.99 -26.13 -15.98
CA ASN A 377 22.33 -26.66 -15.68
C ASN A 377 23.49 -25.77 -16.21
N LEU A 378 23.31 -25.07 -17.33
CA LEU A 378 24.29 -24.10 -17.82
C LEU A 378 24.28 -22.81 -16.97
N GLU A 379 23.11 -22.30 -16.59
CA GLU A 379 22.97 -21.13 -15.71
C GLU A 379 23.54 -21.40 -14.31
N GLU A 380 23.42 -22.64 -13.82
CA GLU A 380 24.05 -23.15 -12.60
C GLU A 380 25.59 -23.02 -12.64
N TYR A 381 26.22 -23.41 -13.74
CA TYR A 381 27.65 -23.17 -13.94
C TYR A 381 27.97 -21.67 -14.06
N GLN A 382 27.13 -20.92 -14.79
CA GLN A 382 27.34 -19.51 -15.04
C GLN A 382 27.23 -18.63 -13.79
N SER A 383 26.62 -19.09 -12.69
CA SER A 383 26.62 -18.35 -11.42
C SER A 383 28.05 -18.07 -10.90
N ALA A 384 29.02 -18.95 -11.21
CA ALA A 384 30.44 -18.71 -10.95
C ALA A 384 31.03 -17.51 -11.71
N THR A 385 30.46 -17.12 -12.85
CA THR A 385 30.92 -15.91 -13.58
C THR A 385 30.58 -14.63 -12.82
N ILE A 386 29.52 -14.66 -12.01
CA ILE A 386 29.02 -13.54 -11.22
C ILE A 386 29.73 -13.49 -9.88
N PHE A 387 29.76 -14.60 -9.15
CA PHE A 387 30.22 -14.66 -7.76
C PHE A 387 31.67 -15.14 -7.60
N GLY A 388 32.27 -15.68 -8.65
CA GLY A 388 33.67 -16.11 -8.72
C GLY A 388 33.82 -17.58 -9.13
N PRO A 389 35.00 -17.99 -9.66
CA PRO A 389 35.21 -19.28 -10.33
C PRO A 389 35.09 -20.54 -9.44
N LYS A 390 34.67 -20.36 -8.17
CA LYS A 390 34.45 -21.44 -7.20
C LYS A 390 33.02 -21.49 -6.67
N ASN A 391 32.16 -20.56 -7.11
CA ASN A 391 30.84 -20.35 -6.55
C ASN A 391 29.78 -20.65 -7.61
N PHE A 392 29.93 -21.78 -8.32
CA PHE A 392 28.83 -22.33 -9.10
C PHE A 392 27.92 -23.17 -8.20
N THR A 393 26.70 -23.33 -8.64
CA THR A 393 25.60 -23.99 -7.92
C THR A 393 25.47 -25.45 -8.38
N SER A 394 24.67 -26.22 -7.65
CA SER A 394 24.49 -27.66 -7.89
C SER A 394 23.22 -27.94 -8.71
N PRO A 395 23.33 -28.52 -9.94
CA PRO A 395 22.18 -28.94 -10.77
C PRO A 395 21.19 -29.95 -10.15
N TRP A 396 21.46 -30.39 -8.91
CA TRP A 396 20.66 -31.36 -8.17
C TRP A 396 20.03 -30.76 -6.90
N SER A 397 20.47 -29.57 -6.48
CA SER A 397 20.08 -28.96 -5.23
C SER A 397 19.49 -27.59 -5.50
N VAL A 398 18.22 -27.43 -5.14
CA VAL A 398 17.53 -26.13 -5.20
C VAL A 398 18.27 -25.04 -4.41
N ASP A 399 19.01 -25.43 -3.37
CA ASP A 399 19.69 -24.56 -2.42
C ASP A 399 21.04 -25.22 -2.13
N THR A 400 22.14 -24.66 -2.65
CA THR A 400 23.47 -25.28 -2.57
C THR A 400 24.13 -25.10 -1.20
N ASP A 401 23.83 -24.04 -0.46
CA ASP A 401 24.45 -23.75 0.84
C ASP A 401 23.56 -24.02 2.06
N ASP A 402 22.37 -24.57 1.83
CA ASP A 402 21.37 -24.99 2.81
C ASP A 402 20.91 -23.83 3.74
N ASP A 403 20.77 -22.61 3.21
CA ASP A 403 20.35 -21.44 3.96
C ASP A 403 18.86 -21.09 3.85
N SER A 404 18.11 -21.91 3.12
CA SER A 404 16.68 -21.81 2.81
C SER A 404 16.34 -20.91 1.62
N MET A 405 17.30 -20.22 1.02
CA MET A 405 17.14 -19.48 -0.23
C MET A 405 17.64 -20.34 -1.44
N PRO A 406 16.93 -20.37 -2.58
CA PRO A 406 17.33 -21.11 -3.75
C PRO A 406 18.38 -20.39 -4.56
N ASP A 407 19.18 -21.19 -5.23
CA ASP A 407 20.29 -20.74 -6.05
C ASP A 407 19.85 -19.78 -7.15
N GLY A 408 18.76 -20.11 -7.84
CA GLY A 408 18.15 -19.24 -8.84
C GLY A 408 17.57 -17.95 -8.30
N TRP A 409 17.01 -17.97 -7.09
CA TRP A 409 16.50 -16.74 -6.48
C TRP A 409 17.63 -15.81 -6.06
N GLU A 410 18.65 -16.35 -5.40
CA GLU A 410 19.81 -15.59 -4.94
C GLU A 410 20.59 -15.00 -6.12
N THR A 411 20.85 -15.80 -7.15
CA THR A 411 21.56 -15.36 -8.36
C THR A 411 20.86 -14.19 -9.04
N ASN A 412 19.52 -14.25 -9.13
CA ASN A 412 18.71 -13.20 -9.73
C ASN A 412 18.69 -11.90 -8.91
N ASN A 413 18.83 -11.99 -7.58
CA ASN A 413 18.87 -10.85 -6.66
C ASN A 413 20.30 -10.41 -6.29
N GLY A 414 21.33 -11.00 -6.91
CA GLY A 414 22.73 -10.65 -6.68
C GLY A 414 23.29 -11.09 -5.33
N LEU A 415 22.63 -12.04 -4.68
CA LEU A 415 23.10 -12.74 -3.48
C LEU A 415 23.94 -13.95 -3.89
N ASN A 416 24.95 -14.29 -3.10
CA ASN A 416 25.89 -15.35 -3.44
C ASN A 416 25.35 -16.71 -2.96
N PRO A 417 24.96 -17.64 -3.84
CA PRO A 417 24.27 -18.88 -3.46
C PRO A 417 25.14 -19.97 -2.83
N ARG A 418 26.35 -19.58 -2.44
CA ARG A 418 27.32 -20.44 -1.75
C ARG A 418 27.80 -19.83 -0.43
N ASP A 419 27.15 -18.76 0.01
CA ASP A 419 27.45 -18.01 1.23
C ASP A 419 26.20 -17.85 2.11
N GLY A 420 25.77 -18.92 2.77
CA GLY A 420 24.57 -18.96 3.62
C GLY A 420 24.57 -18.08 4.88
N ASP A 421 25.53 -17.17 5.01
CA ASP A 421 25.44 -16.05 5.94
C ASP A 421 24.75 -14.82 5.32
N ASN A 422 24.57 -14.77 3.99
CA ASN A 422 23.86 -13.70 3.28
C ASN A 422 22.36 -13.68 3.62
N GLY A 423 21.71 -14.81 3.88
CA GLY A 423 20.30 -14.88 4.27
C GLY A 423 19.94 -14.10 5.53
N LYS A 424 20.91 -13.93 6.46
CA LYS A 424 20.72 -13.22 7.74
C LYS A 424 20.96 -11.72 7.66
N LEU A 425 21.32 -11.21 6.50
CA LEU A 425 21.59 -9.79 6.28
C LEU A 425 20.28 -9.09 5.89
N ASP A 426 20.22 -7.80 6.20
CA ASP A 426 19.18 -6.86 5.76
C ASP A 426 19.94 -5.66 5.14
N PRO A 427 20.29 -5.73 3.84
CA PRO A 427 21.13 -4.74 3.17
C PRO A 427 20.43 -3.39 2.94
N ASP A 428 19.13 -3.40 2.73
CA ASP A 428 18.32 -2.27 2.25
C ASP A 428 17.44 -1.61 3.33
N LYS A 429 17.26 -2.26 4.49
CA LYS A 429 16.78 -1.70 5.77
C LYS A 429 15.34 -1.26 5.72
N ASP A 430 14.54 -2.12 5.17
CA ASP A 430 13.11 -1.96 4.98
C ASP A 430 12.30 -2.54 6.16
N GLY A 431 12.95 -3.30 7.05
CA GLY A 431 12.43 -3.64 8.39
C GLY A 431 11.96 -2.42 9.21
N TRP A 432 11.01 -2.67 10.13
CA TRP A 432 10.25 -1.64 10.83
C TRP A 432 9.93 -2.00 12.30
N ASP A 433 9.90 -0.98 13.17
CA ASP A 433 9.57 -1.03 14.61
C ASP A 433 8.07 -1.37 14.83
N ARG A 434 7.74 -2.67 14.80
CA ARG A 434 6.36 -3.18 14.83
C ARG A 434 5.66 -2.90 16.15
N ASP A 435 6.38 -2.97 17.26
CA ASP A 435 5.79 -2.74 18.59
C ASP A 435 5.89 -1.27 19.07
N GLY A 436 6.61 -0.44 18.33
CA GLY A 436 6.72 1.00 18.52
C GLY A 436 7.65 1.41 19.67
N ASP A 437 8.55 0.52 20.10
CA ASP A 437 9.47 0.74 21.21
C ASP A 437 10.86 1.25 20.77
N GLY A 438 11.21 1.09 19.50
CA GLY A 438 12.48 1.45 18.87
C GLY A 438 12.71 2.96 18.69
N ALA A 439 11.64 3.75 18.63
CA ALA A 439 11.73 5.20 18.43
C ALA A 439 12.44 5.96 19.58
N VAL A 440 13.58 6.60 19.27
CA VAL A 440 14.35 7.40 20.25
C VAL A 440 13.80 8.83 20.31
N THR A 441 12.95 9.08 21.31
CA THR A 441 12.28 10.37 21.56
C THR A 441 12.83 11.09 22.80
N TYR A 442 12.57 12.40 22.88
CA TYR A 442 12.76 13.16 24.12
C TYR A 442 11.41 13.42 24.81
N ASP A 443 11.10 12.58 25.80
CA ASP A 443 9.77 12.54 26.44
C ASP A 443 9.44 13.80 27.25
N ASP A 444 10.45 14.45 27.83
CA ASP A 444 10.32 15.59 28.76
C ASP A 444 10.60 16.95 28.07
N LEU A 445 9.97 17.24 26.92
CA LEU A 445 10.19 18.52 26.24
C LEU A 445 9.68 19.72 27.07
N VAL A 446 10.59 20.44 27.72
CA VAL A 446 10.29 21.68 28.48
C VAL A 446 10.33 22.92 27.58
N LEU A 447 11.26 22.98 26.61
CA LEU A 447 11.53 24.04 25.63
C LEU A 447 12.23 23.44 24.38
N ASP A 448 12.51 24.25 23.36
CA ASP A 448 13.22 23.83 22.13
C ASP A 448 14.56 23.13 22.45
N THR A 449 14.80 21.96 21.82
CA THR A 449 16.03 21.17 21.98
C THR A 449 16.87 21.27 20.71
N ARG A 450 18.14 21.68 20.83
CA ARG A 450 19.11 21.65 19.72
C ARG A 450 19.88 20.34 19.72
N VAL A 451 19.97 19.67 18.58
CA VAL A 451 20.80 18.47 18.38
C VAL A 451 22.28 18.88 18.43
N VAL A 452 23.09 18.23 19.28
CA VAL A 452 24.51 18.58 19.47
C VAL A 452 25.44 17.56 18.86
N ASP A 453 25.34 16.29 19.31
CA ASP A 453 26.10 15.18 18.74
C ASP A 453 25.16 13.99 18.53
N ILE A 454 25.46 13.19 17.51
CA ILE A 454 24.92 11.85 17.31
C ILE A 454 26.11 10.89 17.46
N TYR A 455 25.99 9.88 18.34
CA TYR A 455 27.10 8.99 18.72
C TYR A 455 27.09 7.66 17.99
N VAL A 456 26.07 7.42 17.17
CA VAL A 456 25.86 6.19 16.43
C VAL A 456 25.84 6.46 14.94
N GLU A 457 26.20 5.45 14.16
CA GLU A 457 26.07 5.43 12.70
C GLU A 457 24.95 4.45 12.32
N ILE A 458 24.44 4.56 11.09
CA ILE A 458 23.52 3.56 10.52
C ILE A 458 24.24 2.20 10.52
N ASP A 459 23.52 1.10 10.76
CA ASP A 459 24.02 -0.29 10.92
C ASP A 459 24.79 -0.57 12.21
N GLN A 460 24.94 0.42 13.08
CA GLN A 460 25.55 0.19 14.36
C GLN A 460 24.56 -0.52 15.29
N ALA A 461 24.91 -1.72 15.74
CA ALA A 461 24.22 -2.39 16.83
C ALA A 461 24.35 -1.58 18.14
N VAL A 462 23.23 -1.36 18.81
CA VAL A 462 23.13 -0.60 20.08
C VAL A 462 22.46 -1.46 21.14
N GLN A 463 22.88 -1.27 22.39
CA GLN A 463 22.30 -1.98 23.53
C GLN A 463 21.20 -1.14 24.19
N GLU A 464 20.23 -1.80 24.83
CA GLU A 464 19.21 -1.13 25.64
C GLU A 464 19.88 -0.17 26.66
N ASN A 465 19.36 1.06 26.77
CA ASN A 465 19.89 2.14 27.61
C ASN A 465 21.29 2.69 27.24
N GLU A 466 21.86 2.31 26.10
CA GLU A 466 23.06 2.93 25.55
C GLU A 466 22.80 4.38 25.13
N THR A 467 23.79 5.27 25.29
CA THR A 467 23.63 6.70 24.94
C THR A 467 23.94 6.91 23.47
N VAL A 468 22.91 7.21 22.68
CA VAL A 468 22.98 7.28 21.21
C VAL A 468 23.05 8.70 20.66
N ALA A 469 22.54 9.69 21.39
CA ALA A 469 22.59 11.10 20.96
C ALA A 469 22.63 12.07 22.15
N ARG A 470 22.99 13.33 21.86
CA ARG A 470 23.02 14.42 22.85
C ARG A 470 22.32 15.67 22.31
N GLY A 471 21.37 16.19 23.08
CA GLY A 471 20.70 17.48 22.85
C GLY A 471 21.11 18.56 23.86
N GLU A 472 20.97 19.82 23.47
CA GLU A 472 21.10 21.01 24.33
C GLU A 472 19.72 21.67 24.46
N ILE A 473 19.22 21.79 25.69
CA ILE A 473 17.97 22.50 26.01
C ILE A 473 18.28 23.87 26.64
N ILE A 474 17.44 24.86 26.36
CA ILE A 474 17.52 26.18 27.00
C ILE A 474 16.47 26.24 28.10
N LEU A 475 16.86 26.49 29.36
CA LEU A 475 15.93 26.61 30.49
C LEU A 475 15.38 28.04 30.63
N ALA A 476 14.20 28.17 31.27
CA ALA A 476 13.58 29.45 31.62
C ALA A 476 14.53 30.29 32.51
N GLY A 477 15.22 31.25 31.88
CA GLY A 477 16.30 32.04 32.51
C GLY A 477 17.57 32.18 31.67
N GLY A 478 17.67 31.47 30.53
CA GLY A 478 18.78 31.58 29.57
C GLY A 478 20.02 30.74 29.90
N ASN A 479 19.90 29.76 30.82
CA ASN A 479 20.93 28.76 31.06
C ASN A 479 20.70 27.55 30.16
N THR A 480 21.76 26.92 29.65
CA THR A 480 21.67 25.69 28.85
C THR A 480 22.02 24.45 29.66
N GLU A 481 21.37 23.33 29.35
CA GLU A 481 21.60 22.01 29.94
C GLU A 481 21.70 20.95 28.83
N PHE A 482 22.54 19.94 29.02
CA PHE A 482 22.68 18.83 28.07
C PHE A 482 21.80 17.66 28.48
N VAL A 483 21.10 17.09 27.51
CA VAL A 483 20.29 15.89 27.63
C VAL A 483 20.94 14.78 26.81
N TYR A 484 21.00 13.59 27.37
CA TYR A 484 21.51 12.40 26.70
C TYR A 484 20.32 11.50 26.37
N LEU A 485 20.09 11.26 25.08
CA LEU A 485 19.09 10.32 24.60
C LEU A 485 19.69 8.92 24.60
N LYS A 486 18.84 7.94 24.93
CA LYS A 486 19.23 6.55 25.04
C LYS A 486 18.37 5.66 24.16
N ALA A 487 18.95 4.58 23.67
CA ALA A 487 18.22 3.48 23.06
C ALA A 487 17.21 2.90 24.06
N LYS A 488 15.97 2.67 23.61
CA LYS A 488 14.88 2.11 24.40
C LYS A 488 14.90 0.58 24.37
N SER A 489 15.23 0.00 23.22
CA SER A 489 15.44 -1.43 22.96
C SER A 489 16.88 -1.73 22.50
N GLU A 490 17.21 -3.02 22.39
CA GLU A 490 18.47 -3.52 21.81
C GLU A 490 18.23 -3.87 20.35
N GLY A 491 19.03 -3.32 19.43
CA GLY A 491 18.79 -3.49 18.00
C GLY A 491 19.81 -2.77 17.12
N PHE A 492 19.45 -2.58 15.85
CA PHE A 492 20.28 -1.90 14.85
C PHE A 492 19.68 -0.53 14.50
N VAL A 493 20.56 0.46 14.29
CA VAL A 493 20.12 1.81 13.90
C VAL A 493 19.81 1.83 12.40
N TYR A 494 18.52 1.86 12.05
CA TYR A 494 18.05 1.86 10.65
C TYR A 494 18.01 3.26 10.07
N SER A 495 17.45 4.21 10.83
CA SER A 495 17.22 5.58 10.36
C SER A 495 17.63 6.62 11.37
N ILE A 496 18.18 7.75 10.89
CA ILE A 496 18.49 8.94 11.70
C ILE A 496 17.78 10.13 11.06
N PHE A 497 16.71 10.61 11.71
CA PHE A 497 15.83 11.65 11.17
C PHE A 497 16.30 13.08 11.47
N VAL A 498 17.33 13.23 12.31
CA VAL A 498 17.82 14.53 12.78
C VAL A 498 19.27 14.79 12.37
N GLN A 499 19.59 16.06 12.18
CA GLN A 499 20.95 16.51 11.87
C GLN A 499 21.54 17.32 13.02
N GLU A 500 22.87 17.33 13.14
CA GLU A 500 23.57 18.22 14.06
C GLU A 500 23.13 19.69 13.82
N ASP A 501 22.94 20.44 14.91
CA ASP A 501 22.42 21.80 14.93
C ASP A 501 20.93 22.01 14.58
N GLN A 502 20.17 20.95 14.29
CA GLN A 502 18.72 21.03 14.11
C GLN A 502 18.01 21.37 15.43
N ILE A 503 16.92 22.12 15.35
CA ILE A 503 16.08 22.48 16.51
C ILE A 503 14.80 21.65 16.47
N ILE A 504 14.54 20.91 17.54
CA ILE A 504 13.37 20.06 17.74
C ILE A 504 12.39 20.77 18.68
N THR A 505 11.15 20.92 18.22
CA THR A 505 10.08 21.66 18.93
C THR A 505 8.93 20.78 19.40
N SER A 506 8.94 19.49 19.07
CA SER A 506 7.90 18.52 19.45
C SER A 506 8.51 17.33 20.18
N ARG A 507 7.82 16.86 21.22
CA ARG A 507 8.18 15.62 21.94
C ARG A 507 7.90 14.35 21.13
N LEU A 508 7.07 14.48 20.08
CA LEU A 508 6.70 13.37 19.20
C LEU A 508 7.71 13.16 18.07
N THR A 509 8.69 14.05 17.91
CA THR A 509 9.71 13.89 16.88
C THR A 509 10.72 12.83 17.32
N SER A 510 10.73 11.69 16.64
CA SER A 510 11.78 10.68 16.77
C SER A 510 13.10 11.21 16.21
N TRP A 511 14.21 10.93 16.90
CA TRP A 511 15.54 11.32 16.45
C TRP A 511 16.17 10.27 15.55
N MET A 512 15.91 9.01 15.88
CA MET A 512 16.37 7.84 15.16
C MET A 512 15.46 6.67 15.49
N GLU A 513 15.49 5.67 14.63
CA GLU A 513 14.75 4.43 14.76
C GLU A 513 15.75 3.29 14.93
N ILE A 514 15.48 2.48 15.95
CA ILE A 514 16.24 1.27 16.27
C ILE A 514 15.29 0.12 16.02
N VAL A 515 15.65 -0.79 15.13
CA VAL A 515 14.86 -1.98 14.82
C VAL A 515 15.49 -3.15 15.56
N GLU A 516 14.67 -3.90 16.29
CA GLU A 516 15.11 -5.07 17.04
C GLU A 516 15.49 -6.21 16.09
N GLN A 517 16.30 -7.17 16.55
CA GLN A 517 16.77 -8.24 15.67
C GLN A 517 15.62 -9.11 15.12
N ASP A 518 14.52 -9.25 15.85
CA ASP A 518 13.31 -9.98 15.42
C ASP A 518 12.29 -9.12 14.65
N GLU A 519 12.66 -7.87 14.35
CA GLU A 519 11.89 -6.92 13.53
C GLU A 519 12.65 -6.49 12.26
N MET A 520 13.86 -7.00 12.07
CA MET A 520 14.58 -6.89 10.80
C MET A 520 13.82 -7.67 9.73
N PHE A 521 13.89 -7.22 8.49
CA PHE A 521 13.36 -7.95 7.35
C PHE A 521 14.55 -8.44 6.54
N THR A 522 14.99 -9.65 6.86
CA THR A 522 16.23 -10.20 6.28
C THR A 522 16.00 -10.76 4.88
N ASN A 523 17.07 -10.98 4.11
CA ASN A 523 16.97 -11.61 2.79
C ASN A 523 16.19 -12.95 2.80
N GLU A 524 16.31 -13.73 3.89
CA GLU A 524 15.51 -14.95 4.08
C GLU A 524 14.01 -14.62 4.28
N ASP A 525 13.69 -13.59 5.08
CA ASP A 525 12.30 -13.14 5.29
C ASP A 525 11.68 -12.61 3.98
N GLU A 526 12.46 -11.90 3.18
CA GLU A 526 12.07 -11.40 1.86
C GLU A 526 11.78 -12.51 0.85
N TYR A 527 12.65 -13.51 0.81
CA TYR A 527 12.43 -14.69 -0.01
C TYR A 527 11.17 -15.43 0.46
N GLU A 528 10.97 -15.57 1.77
CA GLU A 528 9.78 -16.20 2.36
C GLU A 528 8.52 -15.30 2.33
N ALA A 529 8.62 -14.03 1.93
CA ALA A 529 7.48 -13.14 1.73
C ALA A 529 6.51 -13.62 0.63
N ARG A 530 6.93 -14.59 -0.20
CA ARG A 530 6.04 -15.37 -1.08
C ARG A 530 5.23 -16.38 -0.24
N TYR A 531 3.92 -16.20 -0.14
CA TYR A 531 3.15 -17.00 0.82
C TYR A 531 3.23 -18.54 0.61
N GLN A 532 3.86 -19.25 1.56
CA GLN A 532 3.57 -20.65 1.85
C GLN A 532 2.32 -20.76 2.74
N GLY A 533 1.37 -21.59 2.33
CA GLY A 533 0.22 -21.94 3.17
C GLY A 533 0.61 -22.54 4.54
N ASN A 534 0.00 -21.98 5.60
CA ASN A 534 0.04 -22.30 7.03
C ASN A 534 1.28 -21.72 7.76
N GLU A 535 1.20 -20.56 8.41
CA GLU A 535 0.50 -20.31 9.69
C GLU A 535 0.27 -18.79 9.88
N PRO A 536 -0.82 -18.38 10.56
CA PRO A 536 -1.03 -16.99 10.96
C PRO A 536 -0.35 -16.73 12.31
N PHE A 537 0.53 -15.73 12.41
CA PHE A 537 0.81 -15.08 13.69
C PHE A 537 0.06 -13.75 13.78
N LEU A 538 -1.27 -13.82 13.92
CA LEU A 538 -2.00 -13.38 15.11
C LEU A 538 -3.53 -13.61 14.90
N ASP A 539 -4.13 -14.31 15.86
CA ASP A 539 -5.58 -14.48 16.09
C ASP A 539 -6.49 -15.08 14.99
N GLY A 540 -6.27 -16.35 14.63
CA GLY A 540 -7.34 -17.37 14.65
C GLY A 540 -8.63 -17.21 13.81
N THR A 541 -8.78 -16.20 12.95
CA THR A 541 -9.99 -15.96 12.14
C THR A 541 -9.82 -16.48 10.71
N ASN A 542 -10.56 -17.54 10.38
CA ASN A 542 -10.62 -18.13 9.04
C ASN A 542 -11.34 -17.21 8.04
N ILE A 543 -10.59 -16.39 7.29
CA ILE A 543 -11.04 -15.80 6.02
C ILE A 543 -9.96 -16.11 4.96
N PRO A 544 -10.32 -16.64 3.77
CA PRO A 544 -9.34 -16.92 2.72
C PRO A 544 -9.23 -15.72 1.77
N SER A 545 -8.01 -15.25 1.51
CA SER A 545 -7.72 -14.40 0.34
C SER A 545 -6.69 -15.08 -0.58
N PRO A 546 -6.85 -15.00 -1.92
CA PRO A 546 -5.99 -15.66 -2.89
C PRO A 546 -5.07 -14.64 -3.57
N ILE A 547 -3.83 -14.48 -3.11
CA ILE A 547 -2.79 -13.81 -3.90
C ILE A 547 -1.49 -14.60 -3.74
N ILE A 548 -0.83 -14.88 -4.86
CA ILE A 548 0.51 -15.45 -4.91
C ILE A 548 1.43 -14.27 -4.65
N GLY A 549 1.83 -14.04 -3.39
CA GLY A 549 2.90 -13.09 -3.10
C GLY A 549 4.17 -13.54 -3.80
N ARG A 550 4.88 -12.60 -4.42
CA ARG A 550 6.25 -12.79 -4.92
C ARG A 550 7.23 -12.49 -3.78
N SER A 551 8.47 -12.96 -3.87
CA SER A 551 9.52 -12.45 -2.97
C SER A 551 9.76 -10.96 -3.24
N THR A 552 10.41 -10.28 -2.31
CA THR A 552 10.87 -8.90 -2.48
C THR A 552 12.31 -8.86 -3.02
N ASP A 553 12.81 -7.67 -3.35
CA ASP A 553 14.19 -7.44 -3.82
C ASP A 553 15.09 -6.99 -2.64
N PRO A 554 16.07 -7.81 -2.21
CA PRO A 554 16.91 -7.58 -1.00
C PRO A 554 17.82 -6.38 -1.07
N MET A 555 17.88 -5.73 -2.22
CA MET A 555 18.67 -4.55 -2.46
C MET A 555 17.80 -3.30 -2.60
N ASN A 556 16.47 -3.42 -2.53
CA ASN A 556 15.53 -2.35 -2.78
C ASN A 556 14.40 -2.33 -1.74
N PRO A 557 14.38 -1.32 -0.83
CA PRO A 557 13.50 -1.33 0.34
C PRO A 557 12.02 -1.01 0.05
N ASP A 558 11.62 -0.98 -1.22
CA ASP A 558 10.30 -0.62 -1.76
C ASP A 558 10.26 -1.21 -3.20
N THR A 559 9.90 -2.49 -3.28
CA THR A 559 10.04 -3.32 -4.49
C THR A 559 9.18 -2.80 -5.65
N ASP A 560 7.99 -2.29 -5.39
CA ASP A 560 7.08 -1.77 -6.42
C ASP A 560 7.12 -0.24 -6.63
N GLY A 561 7.78 0.48 -5.72
CA GLY A 561 8.02 1.91 -5.82
C GLY A 561 6.82 2.78 -5.48
N ASP A 562 5.87 2.30 -4.67
CA ASP A 562 4.69 3.05 -4.24
C ASP A 562 4.96 4.00 -3.04
N GLY A 563 6.07 3.77 -2.34
CA GLY A 563 6.57 4.55 -1.21
C GLY A 563 6.32 3.91 0.17
N LEU A 564 5.65 2.76 0.23
CA LEU A 564 5.61 1.88 1.38
C LEU A 564 6.83 0.95 1.33
N LYS A 565 7.27 0.46 2.50
CA LYS A 565 8.45 -0.41 2.56
C LYS A 565 7.99 -1.85 2.62
N ASP A 566 8.69 -2.75 1.94
CA ASP A 566 8.29 -4.16 1.83
C ASP A 566 8.09 -4.82 3.20
N GLY A 567 9.00 -4.58 4.16
CA GLY A 567 8.86 -5.06 5.53
C GLY A 567 7.59 -4.57 6.24
N ILE A 568 7.11 -3.34 5.97
CA ILE A 568 5.84 -2.83 6.52
C ILE A 568 4.65 -3.56 5.89
N GLU A 569 4.72 -3.84 4.59
CA GLU A 569 3.65 -4.51 3.83
C GLU A 569 3.46 -5.96 4.26
N VAL A 570 4.59 -6.65 4.46
CA VAL A 570 4.61 -8.07 4.84
C VAL A 570 4.31 -8.27 6.32
N PHE A 571 4.87 -7.45 7.22
CA PHE A 571 4.56 -7.54 8.65
C PHE A 571 3.19 -6.97 9.01
N GLY A 572 2.69 -6.04 8.20
CA GLY A 572 1.38 -5.40 8.36
C GLY A 572 1.29 -4.37 9.47
N TRP A 573 0.18 -3.64 9.49
CA TRP A 573 -0.15 -2.61 10.48
C TRP A 573 -1.61 -2.72 10.93
N ASP A 574 -1.93 -2.11 12.07
CA ASP A 574 -3.29 -2.13 12.61
C ASP A 574 -4.04 -0.83 12.31
N ILE A 575 -5.23 -0.94 11.70
CA ILE A 575 -6.15 0.17 11.43
C ILE A 575 -7.41 0.06 12.30
N LEU A 576 -8.10 1.19 12.51
CA LEU A 576 -9.40 1.23 13.18
C LEU A 576 -10.52 1.39 12.15
N VAL A 577 -11.37 0.38 12.01
CA VAL A 577 -12.54 0.39 11.11
C VAL A 577 -13.82 0.51 11.92
N VAL A 578 -14.71 1.40 11.53
CA VAL A 578 -16.01 1.61 12.18
C VAL A 578 -17.14 1.00 11.34
N ASN A 579 -17.34 -0.32 11.44
CA ASN A 579 -18.46 -1.03 10.84
C ASN A 579 -19.43 -1.54 11.90
N ARG A 580 -20.52 -0.79 12.15
CA ARG A 580 -21.56 -1.13 13.14
C ARG A 580 -20.98 -1.39 14.55
N GLY A 581 -19.82 -0.80 14.83
CA GLY A 581 -18.94 -1.01 15.97
C GLY A 581 -17.51 -0.60 15.60
N VAL A 582 -16.63 -0.41 16.58
CA VAL A 582 -15.20 -0.13 16.31
C VAL A 582 -14.45 -1.46 16.37
N GLU A 583 -13.79 -1.82 15.27
CA GLU A 583 -12.97 -3.02 15.12
C GLU A 583 -11.53 -2.63 14.80
N LEU A 584 -10.57 -3.33 15.41
CA LEU A 584 -9.15 -3.21 15.07
C LEU A 584 -8.86 -4.28 14.02
N THR A 585 -8.44 -3.86 12.84
CA THR A 585 -8.17 -4.74 11.70
C THR A 585 -6.68 -4.69 11.38
N HIS A 586 -6.04 -5.84 11.28
CA HIS A 586 -4.67 -5.96 10.82
C HIS A 586 -4.64 -6.04 9.30
N VAL A 587 -3.82 -5.19 8.67
CA VAL A 587 -3.71 -5.01 7.22
C VAL A 587 -2.32 -5.43 6.77
N VAL A 588 -2.25 -6.13 5.66
CA VAL A 588 -1.03 -6.47 4.92
C VAL A 588 -1.24 -6.09 3.45
N SER A 589 -0.16 -5.87 2.70
CA SER A 589 -0.21 -5.65 1.25
C SER A 589 0.80 -6.53 0.51
N ASP A 590 0.69 -6.62 -0.82
CA ASP A 590 1.64 -7.34 -1.68
C ASP A 590 2.74 -6.36 -2.12
N PRO A 591 3.98 -6.50 -1.61
CA PRO A 591 5.05 -5.51 -1.82
C PRO A 591 5.58 -5.40 -3.25
N GLY A 592 5.07 -6.22 -4.17
CA GLY A 592 5.35 -6.01 -5.59
C GLY A 592 4.21 -5.36 -6.37
N LEU A 593 3.06 -5.06 -5.74
CA LEU A 593 1.89 -4.46 -6.35
C LEU A 593 1.71 -3.06 -5.78
N PHE A 594 1.95 -2.05 -6.62
CA PHE A 594 1.66 -0.64 -6.30
C PHE A 594 0.24 -0.37 -5.75
N ASP A 595 -0.71 -1.27 -5.99
CA ASP A 595 -2.13 -1.21 -5.64
C ASP A 595 -2.59 -2.66 -5.45
N THR A 596 -2.58 -3.14 -4.20
CA THR A 596 -2.77 -4.56 -3.87
C THR A 596 -4.18 -5.06 -4.17
N ASP A 597 -5.20 -4.23 -3.93
CA ASP A 597 -6.60 -4.61 -4.08
C ASP A 597 -7.29 -4.08 -5.36
N GLU A 598 -6.53 -3.35 -6.18
CA GLU A 598 -6.91 -2.79 -7.47
C GLU A 598 -8.07 -1.76 -7.41
N ASP A 599 -8.25 -1.07 -6.28
CA ASP A 599 -9.24 -0.01 -6.12
C ASP A 599 -8.80 1.33 -6.76
N GLY A 600 -7.51 1.45 -7.06
CA GLY A 600 -6.88 2.60 -7.70
C GLY A 600 -6.31 3.65 -6.73
N LEU A 601 -6.22 3.35 -5.44
CA LEU A 601 -5.29 3.95 -4.50
C LEU A 601 -3.97 3.15 -4.51
N SER A 602 -2.93 3.70 -3.91
CA SER A 602 -1.69 2.94 -3.68
C SER A 602 -1.66 2.52 -2.22
N ASP A 603 -0.97 1.43 -1.92
CA ASP A 603 -0.89 0.86 -0.57
C ASP A 603 -0.31 1.90 0.41
N TYR A 604 0.69 2.68 -0.02
CA TYR A 604 1.21 3.84 0.71
C TYR A 604 0.15 4.93 0.98
N THR A 605 -0.72 5.21 0.00
CA THR A 605 -1.77 6.24 0.14
C THR A 605 -2.78 5.82 1.19
N GLU A 606 -3.12 4.53 1.19
CA GLU A 606 -4.02 3.92 2.16
C GLU A 606 -3.42 3.87 3.56
N TYR A 607 -2.14 3.50 3.67
CA TYR A 607 -1.41 3.52 4.94
C TYR A 607 -1.30 4.93 5.55
N SER A 608 -0.94 5.94 4.74
CA SER A 608 -0.46 7.24 5.25
C SER A 608 -1.47 8.38 5.21
N SER A 609 -2.41 8.34 4.25
CA SER A 609 -3.17 9.52 3.83
C SER A 609 -4.68 9.35 3.95
N LEU A 610 -5.17 8.12 4.11
CA LEU A 610 -6.59 7.81 4.26
C LEU A 610 -6.92 7.49 5.71
N CYS A 611 -7.94 8.15 6.24
CA CYS A 611 -8.32 8.07 7.65
C CYS A 611 -7.18 8.51 8.61
N ASP A 612 -7.47 8.58 9.92
CA ASP A 612 -6.44 8.94 10.92
C ASP A 612 -5.46 7.78 11.20
N SER A 613 -5.84 6.54 10.84
CA SER A 613 -5.07 5.31 11.08
C SER A 613 -4.75 4.50 9.83
N GLY A 614 -5.13 4.95 8.63
CA GLY A 614 -5.04 4.18 7.39
C GLY A 614 -6.35 3.48 7.01
N SER A 615 -6.55 3.23 5.70
CA SER A 615 -7.53 2.29 5.14
C SER A 615 -6.89 0.91 4.87
N ASN A 616 -7.66 -0.07 4.38
CA ASN A 616 -7.23 -1.44 4.20
C ASN A 616 -6.80 -1.72 2.75
N ALA A 617 -5.49 -1.64 2.49
CA ALA A 617 -4.90 -1.86 1.17
C ALA A 617 -5.11 -3.25 0.55
N SER A 618 -5.62 -4.21 1.32
CA SER A 618 -5.97 -5.54 0.82
C SER A 618 -7.47 -5.72 0.54
N ASN A 619 -8.29 -4.70 0.76
CA ASN A 619 -9.72 -4.77 0.64
C ASN A 619 -10.31 -3.44 0.12
N PRO A 620 -10.88 -3.42 -1.11
CA PRO A 620 -11.18 -2.18 -1.83
C PRO A 620 -12.39 -1.40 -1.29
N ASP A 621 -12.95 -1.83 -0.16
CA ASP A 621 -14.11 -1.27 0.54
C ASP A 621 -13.90 -1.58 2.04
N THR A 622 -13.17 -0.70 2.71
CA THR A 622 -12.63 -0.92 4.05
C THR A 622 -13.72 -1.11 5.09
N ASP A 623 -14.74 -0.27 5.08
CA ASP A 623 -15.84 -0.33 6.05
C ASP A 623 -17.03 -1.19 5.59
N GLY A 624 -17.09 -1.58 4.32
CA GLY A 624 -18.05 -2.53 3.77
C GLY A 624 -19.43 -1.95 3.49
N ASP A 625 -19.54 -0.64 3.28
CA ASP A 625 -20.79 0.07 3.02
C ASP A 625 -21.22 0.01 1.54
N GLY A 626 -20.33 -0.47 0.66
CA GLY A 626 -20.56 -0.64 -0.77
C GLY A 626 -20.03 0.47 -1.68
N LEU A 627 -19.36 1.48 -1.12
CA LEU A 627 -18.47 2.40 -1.82
C LEU A 627 -17.03 1.87 -1.74
N SER A 628 -16.17 2.24 -2.71
CA SER A 628 -14.76 1.87 -2.63
C SER A 628 -13.97 3.01 -1.99
N ASP A 629 -12.85 2.68 -1.35
CA ASP A 629 -12.04 3.65 -0.62
C ASP A 629 -11.60 4.81 -1.53
N GLN A 630 -11.18 4.52 -2.76
CA GLN A 630 -10.88 5.53 -3.79
C GLN A 630 -12.08 6.46 -4.09
N PHE A 631 -13.27 5.88 -4.17
CA PHE A 631 -14.49 6.63 -4.49
C PHE A 631 -14.80 7.62 -3.38
N GLU A 632 -14.65 7.23 -2.13
CA GLU A 632 -14.92 8.07 -0.97
C GLU A 632 -13.87 9.17 -0.80
N ALA A 633 -12.59 8.78 -0.88
CA ALA A 633 -11.44 9.67 -0.81
C ALA A 633 -11.51 10.83 -1.82
N THR A 634 -11.96 10.54 -3.04
CA THR A 634 -11.99 11.51 -4.15
C THR A 634 -13.36 12.16 -4.36
N GLY A 635 -14.37 11.79 -3.57
CA GLY A 635 -15.76 12.20 -3.80
C GLY A 635 -16.29 11.76 -5.16
N GLY A 636 -15.95 10.54 -5.57
CA GLY A 636 -16.22 9.96 -6.89
C GLY A 636 -15.56 10.73 -8.03
N GLY A 637 -14.34 11.23 -7.82
CA GLY A 637 -13.65 12.14 -8.76
C GLY A 637 -14.36 13.49 -8.93
N GLY A 638 -15.02 13.98 -7.87
CA GLY A 638 -15.87 15.18 -7.90
C GLY A 638 -17.28 14.96 -8.45
N THR A 639 -17.76 13.71 -8.45
CA THR A 639 -19.12 13.33 -8.87
C THR A 639 -20.12 13.38 -7.71
N LEU A 640 -19.65 13.20 -6.46
CA LEU A 640 -20.44 13.45 -5.25
C LEU A 640 -20.62 14.96 -5.07
N VAL A 641 -21.79 15.46 -5.45
CA VAL A 641 -22.14 16.88 -5.42
C VAL A 641 -23.58 17.02 -4.94
N TRP A 642 -23.81 17.84 -3.91
CA TRP A 642 -25.14 18.03 -3.34
C TRP A 642 -25.69 19.45 -3.50
N PRO A 643 -26.93 19.66 -4.01
CA PRO A 643 -27.89 18.64 -4.42
C PRO A 643 -27.53 18.03 -5.79
N LEU A 644 -27.82 16.73 -5.96
CA LEU A 644 -27.57 15.94 -7.17
C LEU A 644 -28.18 16.53 -8.46
N THR A 645 -29.08 17.51 -8.35
CA THR A 645 -29.77 18.19 -9.46
C THR A 645 -29.04 19.41 -10.04
N GLY A 646 -27.83 19.72 -9.53
CA GLY A 646 -26.87 20.63 -10.16
C GLY A 646 -26.74 22.01 -9.48
N GLY A 647 -25.49 22.47 -9.37
CA GLY A 647 -25.13 23.72 -8.66
C GLY A 647 -24.69 23.51 -7.21
N GLY A 648 -24.48 22.26 -6.81
CA GLY A 648 -24.11 21.85 -5.46
C GLY A 648 -22.63 21.95 -5.11
N GLU A 649 -22.32 21.76 -3.83
CA GLU A 649 -20.96 21.64 -3.30
C GLU A 649 -20.51 20.17 -3.31
N ALA A 650 -19.23 19.95 -3.62
CA ALA A 650 -18.66 18.60 -3.60
C ALA A 650 -18.36 18.19 -2.15
N TYR A 651 -18.63 16.94 -1.82
CA TYR A 651 -18.37 16.36 -0.50
C TYR A 651 -17.72 14.98 -0.65
N THR A 652 -17.16 14.50 0.46
CA THR A 652 -16.56 13.17 0.60
C THR A 652 -17.16 12.48 1.82
N THR A 653 -17.18 11.16 1.78
CA THR A 653 -17.48 10.25 2.90
C THR A 653 -16.16 9.71 3.46
N ASN A 654 -16.21 8.95 4.53
CA ASN A 654 -15.03 8.41 5.20
C ASN A 654 -14.95 6.90 5.02
N ALA A 655 -13.96 6.44 4.25
CA ALA A 655 -13.73 5.03 3.93
C ALA A 655 -13.53 4.08 5.12
N CYS A 656 -13.27 4.62 6.32
CA CYS A 656 -13.14 3.83 7.54
C CYS A 656 -14.39 3.91 8.43
N MET A 657 -15.46 4.59 8.00
CA MET A 657 -16.68 4.76 8.77
C MET A 657 -17.91 4.49 7.91
N PHE A 658 -18.53 3.34 8.19
CA PHE A 658 -19.73 2.82 7.54
C PHE A 658 -20.94 3.77 7.49
N ASP A 659 -20.93 4.82 8.31
CA ASP A 659 -21.98 5.84 8.46
C ASP A 659 -21.26 7.14 8.90
N THR A 660 -20.93 7.98 7.94
CA THR A 660 -20.06 9.16 8.14
C THR A 660 -20.70 10.18 9.07
N ASP A 661 -22.01 10.42 8.97
CA ASP A 661 -22.72 11.42 9.79
C ASP A 661 -23.49 10.85 10.99
N ASN A 662 -23.39 9.54 11.21
CA ASN A 662 -23.95 8.79 12.33
C ASN A 662 -25.47 8.97 12.49
N ASP A 663 -26.20 8.87 11.39
CA ASP A 663 -27.66 8.98 11.38
C ASP A 663 -28.39 7.63 11.35
N GLY A 664 -27.65 6.56 11.08
CA GLY A 664 -28.09 5.18 11.03
C GLY A 664 -28.21 4.59 9.63
N LEU A 665 -28.06 5.38 8.56
CA LEU A 665 -27.92 4.91 7.18
C LEU A 665 -26.45 4.66 6.85
N GLU A 666 -26.21 3.75 5.90
CA GLU A 666 -24.86 3.47 5.39
C GLU A 666 -24.58 4.38 4.19
N ASP A 667 -23.39 4.99 4.11
CA ASP A 667 -23.12 6.05 3.12
C ASP A 667 -23.39 5.56 1.68
N GLY A 668 -23.04 4.29 1.40
CA GLY A 668 -23.38 3.60 0.17
C GLY A 668 -24.88 3.55 -0.18
N GLU A 669 -25.78 3.35 0.79
CA GLU A 669 -27.25 3.40 0.57
C GLU A 669 -27.72 4.83 0.29
N GLU A 670 -27.09 5.83 0.90
CA GLU A 670 -27.45 7.23 0.73
C GLU A 670 -26.99 7.82 -0.61
N VAL A 671 -25.85 7.34 -1.12
CA VAL A 671 -25.28 7.73 -2.42
C VAL A 671 -25.90 6.93 -3.57
N ILE A 672 -26.17 5.64 -3.37
CA ILE A 672 -26.71 4.73 -4.39
C ILE A 672 -28.10 4.27 -3.96
N PRO A 673 -29.16 4.50 -4.76
CA PRO A 673 -30.53 4.31 -4.29
C PRO A 673 -30.78 2.87 -3.87
N GLY A 674 -30.90 2.67 -2.54
CA GLY A 674 -30.99 1.38 -1.88
C GLY A 674 -32.37 0.75 -1.94
N LYS A 675 -32.73 -0.03 -0.91
CA LYS A 675 -34.03 -0.72 -0.87
C LYS A 675 -35.18 0.22 -0.55
N ASP A 676 -34.88 1.31 0.14
CA ASP A 676 -35.80 2.37 0.52
C ASP A 676 -36.09 3.36 -0.62
N GLN A 677 -35.20 3.43 -1.62
CA GLN A 677 -35.23 4.32 -2.79
C GLN A 677 -35.01 5.81 -2.46
N PHE A 678 -34.54 6.15 -1.27
CA PHE A 678 -34.13 7.51 -0.95
C PHE A 678 -32.65 7.70 -1.27
N LEU A 679 -32.28 8.95 -1.54
CA LEU A 679 -30.91 9.38 -1.75
C LEU A 679 -30.77 10.63 -0.88
N THR A 680 -30.02 10.52 0.19
CA THR A 680 -29.80 11.54 1.22
C THR A 680 -28.35 11.99 1.19
N HIS A 681 -27.99 12.98 1.99
CA HIS A 681 -26.65 13.53 2.00
C HIS A 681 -25.80 12.81 3.06
N ALA A 682 -24.98 11.84 2.64
CA ALA A 682 -24.13 10.98 3.49
C ALA A 682 -23.03 11.63 4.37
N ASN A 683 -23.10 12.94 4.59
CA ASN A 683 -22.20 13.67 5.51
C ASN A 683 -22.99 14.80 6.20
N ASN A 684 -24.30 14.69 6.20
CA ASN A 684 -25.23 15.60 6.80
C ASN A 684 -26.46 14.81 7.22
N SER A 685 -26.48 14.47 8.51
CA SER A 685 -27.47 13.56 9.12
C SER A 685 -28.94 14.01 9.06
N ASP A 686 -29.26 15.15 8.44
CA ASP A 686 -30.59 15.76 8.32
C ASP A 686 -30.61 16.54 6.99
N THR A 687 -30.99 15.86 5.90
CA THR A 687 -30.80 16.34 4.54
C THR A 687 -31.71 17.51 4.19
N ASP A 688 -32.95 17.52 4.69
CA ASP A 688 -33.92 18.60 4.45
C ASP A 688 -34.00 19.64 5.57
N GLY A 689 -33.28 19.43 6.66
CA GLY A 689 -32.99 20.40 7.70
C GLY A 689 -34.18 20.64 8.63
N ASP A 690 -35.00 19.62 8.85
CA ASP A 690 -36.26 19.71 9.58
C ASP A 690 -36.15 19.26 11.06
N GLY A 691 -34.96 18.76 11.44
CA GLY A 691 -34.61 18.30 12.78
C GLY A 691 -34.82 16.80 12.99
N LEU A 692 -35.31 16.05 12.01
CA LEU A 692 -35.31 14.59 11.99
C LEU A 692 -34.07 14.07 11.25
N LYS A 693 -33.46 13.02 11.79
CA LYS A 693 -32.33 12.39 11.09
C LYS A 693 -32.85 11.56 9.92
N ASP A 694 -32.17 11.55 8.77
CA ASP A 694 -32.65 10.83 7.57
C ASP A 694 -32.85 9.33 7.87
N GLY A 695 -31.89 8.70 8.56
CA GLY A 695 -32.00 7.32 9.04
C GLY A 695 -33.16 7.09 10.01
N SER A 696 -33.57 8.09 10.78
CA SER A 696 -34.77 7.98 11.62
C SER A 696 -36.07 7.96 10.81
N GLU A 697 -36.11 8.64 9.67
CA GLU A 697 -37.27 8.65 8.77
C GLU A 697 -37.40 7.36 7.97
N VAL A 698 -36.26 6.87 7.50
CA VAL A 698 -36.16 5.68 6.66
C VAL A 698 -36.26 4.39 7.48
N LEU A 699 -35.44 4.24 8.53
CA LEU A 699 -35.26 2.98 9.26
C LEU A 699 -36.15 2.88 10.49
N PHE A 700 -36.34 3.98 11.22
CA PHE A 700 -36.98 3.99 12.53
C PHE A 700 -38.31 4.70 12.54
N ILE A 701 -39.37 4.06 12.04
CA ILE A 701 -40.74 4.57 12.28
C ILE A 701 -40.97 4.61 13.80
N PRO A 702 -41.06 5.80 14.44
CA PRO A 702 -41.44 5.85 15.82
C PRO A 702 -42.91 5.47 15.84
N ARG A 703 -43.20 4.24 16.28
CA ARG A 703 -44.49 3.72 16.77
C ARG A 703 -45.23 2.81 15.76
N PRO A 704 -45.91 1.74 16.22
CA PRO A 704 -46.50 0.69 15.37
C PRO A 704 -47.66 1.11 14.45
N PHE A 705 -47.95 2.41 14.30
CA PHE A 705 -49.21 2.93 13.73
C PHE A 705 -49.07 4.19 12.84
N GLN A 706 -47.87 4.51 12.35
CA GLN A 706 -47.58 5.66 11.49
C GLN A 706 -46.85 5.20 10.21
N GLU A 707 -46.95 5.97 9.12
CA GLU A 707 -46.18 5.75 7.89
C GLU A 707 -44.89 6.59 7.93
N ARG A 708 -43.95 6.37 7.00
CA ARG A 708 -42.64 7.07 6.98
C ARG A 708 -42.81 8.52 6.51
N THR A 709 -42.06 9.45 7.09
CA THR A 709 -41.82 10.81 6.59
C THR A 709 -40.77 10.75 5.48
N HIS A 710 -40.60 11.84 4.73
CA HIS A 710 -39.77 11.86 3.54
C HIS A 710 -38.49 12.67 3.80
N PRO A 711 -37.29 12.05 3.77
CA PRO A 711 -36.02 12.69 4.16
C PRO A 711 -35.45 13.73 3.18
N LEU A 712 -36.29 14.24 2.28
CA LEU A 712 -35.92 15.29 1.31
C LEU A 712 -36.98 16.39 1.26
N LEU A 713 -38.01 16.28 2.08
CA LEU A 713 -39.15 17.17 2.15
C LEU A 713 -39.37 17.47 3.62
N ASN A 714 -38.88 18.63 4.05
CA ASN A 714 -39.01 19.12 5.41
C ASN A 714 -40.46 19.28 5.93
N ASP A 715 -41.48 19.03 5.09
CA ASP A 715 -42.91 19.02 5.39
C ASP A 715 -43.58 18.06 4.37
N THR A 716 -43.74 16.79 4.75
CA THR A 716 -44.18 15.71 3.85
C THR A 716 -45.65 15.83 3.45
N ASP A 717 -46.51 16.34 4.33
CA ASP A 717 -47.94 16.46 4.09
C ASP A 717 -48.38 17.86 3.58
N PHE A 718 -47.46 18.81 3.55
CA PHE A 718 -47.59 20.20 3.10
C PHE A 718 -48.58 21.03 3.92
N ASP A 719 -48.71 20.74 5.22
CA ASP A 719 -49.64 21.42 6.09
C ASP A 719 -49.06 22.66 6.81
N GLY A 720 -47.75 22.87 6.65
CA GLY A 720 -46.99 24.00 7.17
C GLY A 720 -46.19 23.68 8.43
N MET A 721 -46.27 22.47 8.96
CA MET A 721 -45.46 21.98 10.08
C MET A 721 -44.28 21.15 9.54
N LEU A 722 -43.16 21.15 10.27
CA LEU A 722 -41.96 20.38 9.86
C LEU A 722 -42.05 18.95 10.39
N ASP A 723 -41.65 17.94 9.60
CA ASP A 723 -41.81 16.53 10.00
C ASP A 723 -41.01 16.22 11.27
N GLY A 724 -39.78 16.72 11.37
CA GLY A 724 -38.94 16.62 12.55
C GLY A 724 -39.55 17.23 13.81
N TRP A 725 -40.34 18.30 13.68
CA TRP A 725 -41.10 18.86 14.81
C TRP A 725 -42.28 17.96 15.22
N GLU A 726 -43.04 17.45 14.24
CA GLU A 726 -44.17 16.54 14.47
C GLU A 726 -43.75 15.18 15.07
N MET A 727 -42.50 14.76 14.80
CA MET A 727 -41.98 13.44 15.13
C MET A 727 -41.19 13.35 16.43
N GLN A 728 -40.81 14.48 17.04
CA GLN A 728 -40.06 14.49 18.29
C GLN A 728 -40.83 13.82 19.43
N VAL A 729 -40.12 13.00 20.23
CA VAL A 729 -40.67 12.26 21.37
C VAL A 729 -40.22 12.85 22.72
N LYS A 730 -39.02 13.45 22.76
CA LYS A 730 -38.47 14.24 23.87
C LYS A 730 -37.14 14.89 23.44
N SER A 731 -37.00 16.22 23.46
CA SER A 731 -35.68 16.88 23.43
C SER A 731 -35.10 16.91 24.85
N GLN A 732 -33.82 16.58 25.03
CA GLN A 732 -33.14 16.71 26.33
C GLN A 732 -32.52 18.09 26.55
N GLU A 733 -32.40 18.91 25.52
CA GLU A 733 -31.75 20.23 25.61
C GLU A 733 -32.77 21.37 25.86
N ASP A 734 -34.03 21.22 25.44
CA ASP A 734 -35.00 22.35 25.42
C ASP A 734 -36.27 22.19 26.27
N ASN A 735 -36.39 21.14 27.11
CA ASN A 735 -37.55 20.93 27.99
C ASN A 735 -38.93 20.92 27.28
N THR A 736 -38.98 20.73 25.95
CA THR A 736 -40.23 20.65 25.18
C THR A 736 -40.83 19.24 25.24
N ASN A 737 -42.14 19.13 25.50
CA ASN A 737 -42.87 17.86 25.38
C ASN A 737 -43.26 17.61 23.90
N SER A 738 -43.56 16.35 23.58
CA SER A 738 -43.71 15.86 22.21
C SER A 738 -45.13 15.95 21.62
N HIS A 739 -45.16 16.26 20.31
CA HIS A 739 -46.24 16.16 19.31
C HIS A 739 -46.84 14.74 19.14
N SER A 740 -46.32 13.76 19.87
CA SER A 740 -46.71 12.34 19.80
C SER A 740 -47.94 11.97 20.66
N LEU A 741 -49.04 12.71 20.54
CA LEU A 741 -50.26 12.45 21.31
C LEU A 741 -51.22 11.47 20.61
N TRP A 742 -51.43 10.31 21.23
CA TRP A 742 -52.45 9.33 20.83
C TRP A 742 -53.78 9.59 21.55
N VAL A 743 -54.85 9.83 20.81
CA VAL A 743 -56.19 10.08 21.38
C VAL A 743 -57.07 8.84 21.23
N ALA A 744 -57.54 8.30 22.35
CA ALA A 744 -58.51 7.21 22.39
C ALA A 744 -59.78 7.62 23.13
N THR A 745 -60.95 7.50 22.47
CA THR A 745 -62.26 7.81 23.09
C THR A 745 -62.94 6.59 23.70
N SER A 746 -62.36 5.41 23.50
CA SER A 746 -62.81 4.13 24.03
C SER A 746 -61.60 3.33 24.52
N SER A 747 -61.80 2.42 25.46
CA SER A 747 -60.73 1.53 25.92
C SER A 747 -60.18 0.67 24.78
N TRP A 748 -58.88 0.42 24.82
CA TRP A 748 -58.16 -0.27 23.75
C TRP A 748 -57.03 -1.12 24.32
N ASN A 749 -56.51 -2.08 23.56
CA ASN A 749 -55.42 -2.95 23.99
C ASN A 749 -54.12 -2.56 23.29
N LEU A 750 -53.03 -2.52 24.07
CA LEU A 750 -51.69 -2.33 23.55
C LEU A 750 -51.36 -3.39 22.48
N PRO A 751 -50.75 -2.99 21.35
CA PRO A 751 -50.42 -3.91 20.27
C PRO A 751 -49.22 -4.75 20.73
N ASN A 752 -49.19 -6.03 20.36
CA ASN A 752 -48.13 -6.97 20.76
C ASN A 752 -47.94 -7.17 22.28
N CYS A 753 -48.91 -6.76 23.10
CA CYS A 753 -48.91 -7.00 24.54
C CYS A 753 -49.60 -8.33 24.87
N GLU A 754 -48.84 -9.31 25.38
CA GLU A 754 -49.41 -10.54 25.93
C GLU A 754 -49.79 -10.33 27.40
N ASN A 755 -51.07 -10.56 27.74
CA ASN A 755 -51.57 -10.46 29.11
C ASN A 755 -50.91 -11.52 30.01
N THR A 756 -49.75 -11.20 30.58
CA THR A 756 -49.15 -11.94 31.69
C THR A 756 -49.63 -11.30 32.99
N GLY A 757 -49.96 -12.13 34.00
CA GLY A 757 -50.87 -11.85 35.11
C GLY A 757 -50.57 -10.69 36.08
N SER A 758 -49.71 -9.75 35.73
CA SER A 758 -49.44 -8.50 36.45
C SER A 758 -49.49 -7.23 35.60
N ASN A 759 -49.48 -7.32 34.26
CA ASN A 759 -49.59 -6.15 33.36
C ASN A 759 -50.91 -6.22 32.57
N SER A 760 -51.85 -5.32 32.87
CA SER A 760 -53.07 -5.16 32.07
C SER A 760 -52.72 -4.51 30.74
N CYS A 761 -52.87 -5.23 29.63
CA CYS A 761 -52.66 -4.69 28.29
C CYS A 761 -53.76 -3.71 27.85
N THR A 762 -54.87 -3.62 28.58
CA THR A 762 -55.97 -2.69 28.30
C THR A 762 -55.67 -1.30 28.86
N LYS A 763 -55.78 -0.28 28.01
CA LYS A 763 -55.67 1.14 28.32
C LYS A 763 -57.07 1.77 28.33
N GLU A 764 -57.26 2.74 29.22
CA GLU A 764 -58.49 3.52 29.33
C GLU A 764 -58.59 4.54 28.19
N PRO A 765 -59.76 5.17 27.97
CA PRO A 765 -59.86 6.35 27.12
C PRO A 765 -58.98 7.49 27.65
N GLY A 766 -58.37 8.28 26.76
CA GLY A 766 -57.49 9.40 27.09
C GLY A 766 -56.55 9.79 25.97
N GLY A 767 -55.85 10.92 26.17
CA GLY A 767 -54.68 11.33 25.40
C GLY A 767 -53.42 10.72 26.00
N TYR A 768 -52.60 10.08 25.18
CA TYR A 768 -51.42 9.33 25.60
C TYR A 768 -50.18 9.78 24.84
N VAL A 769 -49.15 10.18 25.56
CA VAL A 769 -47.82 10.49 25.00
C VAL A 769 -46.94 9.25 25.10
N TRP A 770 -46.13 9.03 24.06
CA TRP A 770 -45.15 7.95 24.02
C TRP A 770 -43.78 8.48 24.41
N GLN A 771 -42.98 7.66 25.09
CA GLN A 771 -41.57 7.95 25.37
C GLN A 771 -40.73 6.80 24.84
N ASN A 772 -39.80 7.12 23.94
CA ASN A 772 -38.80 6.17 23.47
C ASN A 772 -37.73 6.03 24.56
N SER A 773 -37.44 4.80 24.95
CA SER A 773 -36.26 4.47 25.73
C SER A 773 -35.64 3.22 25.11
N LEU A 774 -34.30 3.15 25.10
CA LEU A 774 -33.52 1.99 24.63
C LEU A 774 -33.94 0.64 25.27
N GLY A 775 -34.82 0.64 26.29
CA GLY A 775 -35.38 -0.54 26.96
C GLY A 775 -36.87 -0.81 26.69
N GLY A 776 -37.47 -0.18 25.68
CA GLY A 776 -38.86 -0.37 25.28
C GLY A 776 -39.76 0.84 25.52
N PHE A 777 -40.96 0.76 24.96
CA PHE A 777 -41.90 1.88 24.89
C PHE A 777 -42.64 2.10 26.22
N VAL A 778 -42.53 3.32 26.79
CA VAL A 778 -43.34 3.73 27.94
C VAL A 778 -44.44 4.67 27.45
N GLN A 779 -45.69 4.31 27.71
CA GLN A 779 -46.85 5.12 27.35
C GLN A 779 -47.43 5.78 28.61
N GLN A 780 -47.50 7.11 28.61
CA GLN A 780 -48.02 7.92 29.72
C GLN A 780 -49.35 8.58 29.31
N LYS A 781 -50.36 8.52 30.18
CA LYS A 781 -51.62 9.24 29.96
C LYS A 781 -51.40 10.69 30.37
N LYS A 782 -51.62 11.64 29.46
CA LYS A 782 -51.49 13.08 29.70
C LYS A 782 -52.86 13.75 29.87
N PHE A 783 -53.82 13.39 29.03
CA PHE A 783 -55.15 14.01 29.04
C PHE A 783 -56.26 13.00 29.28
N GLU A 784 -57.28 13.44 30.00
CA GLU A 784 -58.58 12.82 30.01
C GLU A 784 -59.40 13.26 28.79
N VAL A 785 -60.33 12.42 28.33
CA VAL A 785 -61.15 12.72 27.14
C VAL A 785 -62.02 13.96 27.28
N TYR A 786 -62.30 14.40 28.51
CA TYR A 786 -63.07 15.61 28.77
C TYR A 786 -62.22 16.90 28.78
N GLU A 787 -60.89 16.77 28.87
CA GLU A 787 -59.94 17.89 28.85
C GLU A 787 -59.64 18.30 27.42
N MET A 788 -59.75 17.36 26.48
CA MET A 788 -59.57 17.58 25.05
C MET A 788 -60.83 18.15 24.38
N ASN A 789 -60.72 19.26 23.66
CA ASN A 789 -61.84 19.93 22.98
C ASN A 789 -62.26 19.22 21.68
N LEU A 790 -62.74 17.97 21.70
CA LEU A 790 -62.94 17.18 20.44
C LEU A 790 -64.18 17.62 19.62
N SER A 791 -64.65 18.85 19.81
CA SER A 791 -65.90 19.34 19.22
C SER A 791 -65.78 19.55 17.71
N GLY A 792 -66.74 19.01 16.94
CA GLY A 792 -66.70 19.05 15.46
C GLY A 792 -65.97 17.87 14.80
N PHE A 793 -65.37 16.97 15.58
CA PHE A 793 -64.54 15.87 15.10
C PHE A 793 -65.12 14.49 15.48
N ASN A 794 -65.17 13.56 14.52
CA ASN A 794 -65.56 12.16 14.74
C ASN A 794 -64.33 11.26 14.62
N VAL A 795 -63.84 10.74 15.75
CA VAL A 795 -62.71 9.79 15.78
C VAL A 795 -63.05 8.55 14.94
N PRO A 796 -62.28 8.24 13.87
CA PRO A 796 -62.54 7.08 13.05
C PRO A 796 -62.35 5.77 13.82
N ALA A 797 -63.07 4.73 13.40
CA ALA A 797 -62.94 3.39 13.96
C ALA A 797 -61.58 2.79 13.56
N ASN A 798 -60.85 2.23 14.52
CA ASN A 798 -59.55 1.63 14.27
C ASN A 798 -59.72 0.12 14.03
N PRO A 799 -59.34 -0.41 12.85
CA PRO A 799 -59.53 -1.82 12.50
C PRO A 799 -58.57 -2.79 13.22
N LEU A 800 -57.54 -2.28 13.92
CA LEU A 800 -56.52 -3.08 14.62
C LEU A 800 -56.86 -3.30 16.11
N CYS A 801 -58.00 -2.77 16.58
CA CYS A 801 -58.58 -3.05 17.89
C CYS A 801 -60.07 -3.41 17.74
N ASP A 802 -60.59 -4.24 18.65
CA ASP A 802 -61.92 -4.85 18.54
C ASP A 802 -63.04 -3.82 18.84
N GLY A 803 -63.34 -2.95 17.87
CA GLY A 803 -64.40 -1.94 17.94
C GLY A 803 -64.05 -0.66 18.68
N CYS A 804 -62.76 -0.31 18.79
CA CYS A 804 -62.31 0.92 19.43
C CYS A 804 -62.16 2.08 18.42
N ASN A 805 -62.34 3.31 18.90
CA ASN A 805 -62.10 4.54 18.16
C ASN A 805 -60.84 5.22 18.72
N GLY A 806 -59.81 5.39 17.89
CA GLY A 806 -58.58 6.09 18.27
C GLY A 806 -57.65 6.36 17.08
N ARG A 807 -56.89 7.46 17.14
CA ARG A 807 -55.87 7.85 16.15
C ARG A 807 -54.76 8.71 16.79
N TRP A 808 -53.65 8.85 16.07
CA TRP A 808 -52.70 9.95 16.27
C TRP A 808 -53.41 11.27 16.04
N ALA A 809 -53.18 12.25 16.92
CA ALA A 809 -53.68 13.59 16.72
C ALA A 809 -53.06 14.20 15.44
N LEU A 810 -51.77 13.93 15.17
CA LEU A 810 -50.95 14.50 14.09
C LEU A 810 -50.33 13.35 13.28
N ASP A 811 -50.48 13.36 11.95
CA ASP A 811 -49.90 12.33 11.08
C ASP A 811 -49.19 13.03 9.91
N PRO A 812 -47.86 13.19 9.97
CA PRO A 812 -47.05 13.93 8.99
C PRO A 812 -46.98 13.27 7.60
N SER A 813 -47.67 12.14 7.40
CA SER A 813 -47.59 11.37 6.14
C SER A 813 -48.80 11.58 5.23
N ASN A 814 -48.54 11.89 3.96
CA ASN A 814 -49.58 12.20 2.97
C ASN A 814 -50.29 10.94 2.36
N GLU A 815 -49.82 9.72 2.63
CA GLU A 815 -50.20 8.51 1.85
C GLU A 815 -51.16 7.51 2.52
N SER A 816 -51.83 7.86 3.61
CA SER A 816 -52.72 6.88 4.24
C SER A 816 -54.09 6.74 3.55
N TYR A 817 -54.45 5.51 3.16
CA TYR A 817 -55.74 5.12 2.53
C TYR A 817 -56.98 5.34 3.43
N ILE A 818 -56.78 5.74 4.68
CA ILE A 818 -57.81 6.13 5.64
C ILE A 818 -57.90 7.65 5.54
N SER A 819 -59.09 8.20 5.27
CA SER A 819 -59.32 9.64 5.22
C SER A 819 -58.81 10.34 6.50
N LYS A 820 -57.64 10.97 6.43
CA LYS A 820 -57.00 11.74 7.51
C LYS A 820 -57.11 13.23 7.21
N LEU A 821 -57.06 14.03 8.27
CA LEU A 821 -57.24 15.50 8.30
C LEU A 821 -55.88 16.13 8.60
N ALA A 822 -55.56 17.27 7.98
CA ALA A 822 -54.41 18.10 8.30
C ALA A 822 -54.40 18.47 9.80
N ASP A 823 -53.22 18.53 10.40
CA ASP A 823 -53.03 18.82 11.82
C ASP A 823 -53.49 20.24 12.17
N ASN A 824 -53.27 21.18 11.25
CA ASN A 824 -53.47 22.61 11.42
C ASN A 824 -54.87 23.15 11.84
N VAL A 825 -55.90 22.33 12.07
CA VAL A 825 -57.30 22.76 12.30
C VAL A 825 -57.75 22.65 13.76
N TYR A 826 -56.95 22.05 14.65
CA TYR A 826 -57.42 21.64 15.97
C TYR A 826 -56.52 22.15 17.10
N ASP A 827 -57.12 22.33 18.28
CA ASP A 827 -56.48 22.78 19.51
C ASP A 827 -56.87 21.75 20.60
N ILE A 828 -55.86 21.06 21.14
CA ILE A 828 -56.03 19.83 21.93
C ILE A 828 -56.03 20.06 23.43
N ASP A 829 -55.27 21.01 23.94
CA ASP A 829 -55.28 21.42 25.36
C ASP A 829 -56.27 22.55 25.65
N ASN A 830 -56.99 22.99 24.61
CA ASN A 830 -58.08 23.94 24.70
C ASN A 830 -57.60 25.29 25.26
N ASP A 831 -56.42 25.70 24.82
CA ASP A 831 -55.95 27.06 24.95
C ASP A 831 -56.65 27.93 23.85
N THR A 832 -56.16 29.13 23.54
CA THR A 832 -56.76 29.92 22.42
C THR A 832 -55.87 29.97 21.19
N LEU A 833 -54.73 29.31 21.25
CA LEU A 833 -53.80 29.10 20.16
C LEU A 833 -54.27 27.88 19.36
N MET A 834 -53.74 27.68 18.17
CA MET A 834 -54.02 26.48 17.38
C MET A 834 -52.70 25.74 17.23
N ASN A 835 -52.72 24.41 17.16
CA ASN A 835 -51.51 23.60 16.99
C ASN A 835 -50.54 24.12 15.92
N SER A 836 -51.05 24.57 14.76
CA SER A 836 -50.21 25.14 13.68
C SER A 836 -49.56 26.49 14.00
N ALA A 837 -50.05 27.22 14.99
CA ALA A 837 -49.47 28.46 15.46
C ALA A 837 -48.44 28.25 16.59
N GLU A 838 -48.37 27.04 17.15
CA GLU A 838 -47.46 26.63 18.22
C GLU A 838 -46.14 26.08 17.65
N ALA A 839 -46.07 25.92 16.33
CA ALA A 839 -44.88 25.47 15.60
C ALA A 839 -43.66 26.41 15.78
N PRO A 840 -42.43 25.92 15.54
CA PRO A 840 -41.17 26.63 15.81
C PRO A 840 -40.98 27.89 14.96
N ASP A 841 -41.62 27.94 13.79
CA ASP A 841 -41.58 29.06 12.87
C ASP A 841 -42.42 30.26 13.35
N LYS A 842 -43.29 30.04 14.33
CA LYS A 842 -44.19 31.06 14.86
C LYS A 842 -43.98 31.31 16.33
N TRP A 843 -44.55 30.53 17.26
CA TRP A 843 -44.43 30.78 18.70
C TRP A 843 -43.57 29.75 19.44
N ASN A 844 -43.23 28.62 18.81
CA ASN A 844 -42.37 27.58 19.40
C ASN A 844 -42.85 27.11 20.79
N THR A 845 -44.17 26.89 20.91
CA THR A 845 -44.82 26.41 22.13
C THR A 845 -45.21 24.96 21.99
N ASN A 846 -45.54 24.32 23.09
CA ASN A 846 -45.88 22.92 23.13
C ASN A 846 -47.41 22.75 22.97
N PRO A 847 -47.90 22.21 21.83
CA PRO A 847 -49.32 22.14 21.54
C PRO A 847 -50.09 21.10 22.35
N VAL A 848 -49.46 20.51 23.37
CA VAL A 848 -50.09 19.56 24.29
C VAL A 848 -49.90 19.99 25.73
N ASP A 849 -49.46 21.22 26.01
CA ASP A 849 -49.47 21.78 27.35
C ASP A 849 -50.02 23.20 27.30
N ARG A 850 -50.99 23.46 28.17
CA ARG A 850 -51.74 24.71 28.14
C ARG A 850 -50.91 25.91 28.60
N ASP A 851 -49.79 25.63 29.28
CA ASP A 851 -48.84 26.55 29.90
C ASP A 851 -47.46 25.93 29.64
N SER A 852 -46.83 26.34 28.54
CA SER A 852 -45.63 25.70 27.98
C SER A 852 -44.38 25.90 28.82
N ASP A 853 -44.23 27.06 29.44
CA ASP A 853 -43.04 27.46 30.18
C ASP A 853 -43.23 27.42 31.72
N GLY A 854 -44.47 27.24 32.19
CA GLY A 854 -44.82 27.07 33.59
C GLY A 854 -44.90 28.37 34.38
N ASP A 855 -45.08 29.51 33.71
CA ASP A 855 -45.12 30.85 34.30
C ASP A 855 -46.50 31.21 34.91
N LEU A 856 -47.48 30.31 34.78
CA LEU A 856 -48.89 30.38 35.21
C LEU A 856 -49.85 31.03 34.22
N LEU A 857 -49.38 31.50 33.07
CA LEU A 857 -50.21 31.99 31.98
C LEU A 857 -50.53 30.84 31.01
N PHE A 858 -51.45 31.07 30.08
CA PHE A 858 -51.75 30.07 29.05
C PHE A 858 -51.27 30.60 27.70
N ASP A 859 -50.64 29.77 26.89
CA ASP A 859 -49.92 30.16 25.68
C ASP A 859 -50.77 31.05 24.76
N GLY A 860 -52.02 30.66 24.49
CA GLY A 860 -52.93 31.44 23.66
C GLY A 860 -53.33 32.82 24.24
N TRP A 861 -53.29 33.00 25.55
CA TRP A 861 -53.51 34.30 26.21
C TRP A 861 -52.29 35.20 26.00
N GLU A 862 -51.10 34.68 26.22
CA GLU A 862 -49.83 35.38 26.04
C GLU A 862 -49.63 35.80 24.59
N VAL A 863 -49.82 34.88 23.63
CA VAL A 863 -49.78 35.18 22.19
C VAL A 863 -50.72 36.33 21.83
N LYS A 864 -51.94 36.32 22.38
CA LYS A 864 -52.95 37.35 22.07
C LYS A 864 -52.47 38.74 22.52
N TYR A 865 -51.89 38.86 23.71
CA TYR A 865 -51.46 40.13 24.26
C TYR A 865 -50.06 40.57 23.78
N SER A 866 -49.17 39.62 23.50
CA SER A 866 -47.93 39.87 22.75
C SER A 866 -48.21 40.39 21.35
N GLN A 867 -49.17 39.78 20.63
CA GLN A 867 -49.62 40.30 19.34
C GLN A 867 -50.24 41.71 19.46
N TYR A 868 -51.02 41.97 20.52
CA TYR A 868 -51.57 43.30 20.79
C TYR A 868 -50.48 44.35 21.07
N ALA A 869 -49.42 43.98 21.80
CA ALA A 869 -48.27 44.84 22.08
C ALA A 869 -47.51 45.20 20.79
N ILE A 870 -47.31 44.23 19.90
CA ILE A 870 -46.72 44.43 18.58
C ILE A 870 -47.59 45.36 17.72
N GLU A 871 -48.90 45.11 17.63
CA GLU A 871 -49.84 45.92 16.84
C GLU A 871 -49.99 47.36 17.36
N SER A 872 -49.87 47.54 18.68
CA SER A 872 -49.91 48.84 19.35
C SER A 872 -48.58 49.59 19.27
N GLY A 873 -47.53 48.96 18.76
CA GLY A 873 -46.20 49.55 18.56
C GLY A 873 -45.38 49.71 19.85
N LEU A 874 -45.67 48.90 20.87
CA LEU A 874 -44.90 48.84 22.12
C LEU A 874 -43.58 48.09 21.95
N VAL A 875 -43.49 47.22 20.92
CA VAL A 875 -42.32 46.40 20.58
C VAL A 875 -41.84 46.70 19.15
N ASP A 876 -40.52 46.65 18.89
CA ASP A 876 -39.95 46.91 17.55
C ASP A 876 -39.98 45.65 16.67
N ASN A 877 -40.69 45.74 15.54
CA ASN A 877 -40.84 44.67 14.55
C ASN A 877 -39.52 44.24 13.88
N GLY A 878 -38.43 45.01 14.06
CA GLY A 878 -37.10 44.71 13.52
C GLY A 878 -36.23 43.79 14.39
N THR A 879 -36.65 43.46 15.61
CA THR A 879 -35.85 42.69 16.58
C THR A 879 -36.45 41.34 16.98
N LEU A 880 -37.58 40.94 16.39
CA LEU A 880 -38.40 39.78 16.79
C LEU A 880 -37.67 38.41 16.81
N ASP A 881 -36.52 38.29 16.14
CA ASP A 881 -35.71 37.07 16.09
C ASP A 881 -34.71 36.94 17.26
N ALA A 882 -34.64 37.95 18.15
CA ALA A 882 -33.83 37.90 19.36
C ALA A 882 -34.68 37.43 20.56
N TYR A 883 -34.12 36.57 21.41
CA TYR A 883 -34.77 36.16 22.67
C TYR A 883 -35.20 37.37 23.48
N GLY A 884 -36.47 37.38 23.92
CA GLY A 884 -37.10 38.47 24.65
C GLY A 884 -37.51 39.69 23.82
N ALA A 885 -37.45 39.61 22.50
CA ALA A 885 -37.78 40.74 21.64
C ALA A 885 -39.26 40.82 21.23
N ARG A 886 -40.10 39.87 21.65
CA ARG A 886 -41.55 39.85 21.33
C ARG A 886 -42.41 40.56 22.35
N GLY A 887 -41.86 40.93 23.49
CA GLY A 887 -42.56 41.63 24.57
C GLY A 887 -42.26 41.00 25.92
N VAL A 888 -43.22 41.16 26.82
CA VAL A 888 -43.22 40.76 28.25
C VAL A 888 -43.99 39.45 28.50
N LEU A 889 -44.42 38.75 27.42
CA LEU A 889 -45.34 37.60 27.45
C LEU A 889 -45.05 36.65 26.27
N ASP A 890 -43.81 36.18 26.12
CA ASP A 890 -43.43 35.16 25.14
C ASP A 890 -43.69 33.76 25.73
N PRO A 891 -44.69 33.03 25.22
CA PRO A 891 -45.14 31.75 25.82
C PRO A 891 -44.12 30.60 25.74
N SER A 892 -42.98 30.84 25.08
CA SER A 892 -41.88 29.89 25.03
C SER A 892 -40.84 30.13 26.14
N MET A 893 -40.97 31.21 26.92
CA MET A 893 -39.98 31.64 27.89
C MET A 893 -40.61 32.06 29.22
N TYR A 894 -40.24 31.33 30.28
CA TYR A 894 -40.67 31.59 31.66
C TYR A 894 -40.44 33.04 32.17
N ASP A 895 -39.50 33.76 31.56
CA ASP A 895 -39.11 35.14 31.85
C ASP A 895 -38.67 35.76 30.51
N SER A 896 -39.57 36.51 29.88
CA SER A 896 -39.44 36.99 28.53
C SER A 896 -38.40 38.09 28.37
N ASP A 897 -38.36 39.04 29.29
CA ASP A 897 -37.47 40.18 29.18
C ASP A 897 -36.10 39.98 29.87
N LEU A 898 -35.94 38.82 30.54
CA LEU A 898 -34.75 38.33 31.22
C LEU A 898 -34.35 39.20 32.43
N ASP A 899 -35.32 39.86 33.09
CA ASP A 899 -35.07 40.67 34.29
C ASP A 899 -35.00 39.85 35.59
N GLY A 900 -35.39 38.56 35.52
CA GLY A 900 -35.39 37.60 36.62
C GLY A 900 -36.75 37.45 37.31
N ILE A 901 -37.81 38.08 36.82
CA ILE A 901 -39.19 37.92 37.25
C ILE A 901 -39.94 37.10 36.19
N PRO A 902 -40.73 36.08 36.58
CA PRO A 902 -41.54 35.34 35.61
C PRO A 902 -42.65 36.20 35.03
N ASP A 903 -42.98 36.01 33.75
CA ASP A 903 -43.97 36.77 32.99
C ASP A 903 -45.32 36.87 33.70
N GLY A 904 -45.87 35.77 34.23
CA GLY A 904 -47.09 35.76 35.03
C GLY A 904 -47.05 36.63 36.31
N LEU A 905 -45.86 36.95 36.84
CA LEU A 905 -45.66 37.77 38.04
C LEU A 905 -45.24 39.23 37.73
N GLU A 906 -45.13 39.60 36.47
CA GLU A 906 -44.82 40.97 36.05
C GLU A 906 -46.05 41.88 36.07
N ASP A 907 -45.81 43.19 36.18
CA ASP A 907 -46.78 44.28 35.96
C ASP A 907 -46.14 45.28 34.96
N PRO A 908 -46.28 45.01 33.64
CA PRO A 908 -45.61 45.79 32.60
C PRO A 908 -46.18 47.19 32.36
N ASP A 909 -47.47 47.40 32.63
CA ASP A 909 -48.17 48.65 32.32
C ASP A 909 -48.37 49.59 33.53
N GLU A 910 -47.85 49.17 34.69
CA GLU A 910 -47.80 49.89 35.96
C GLU A 910 -49.19 50.38 36.39
N ASP A 911 -50.22 49.58 36.14
CA ASP A 911 -51.61 49.96 36.32
C ASP A 911 -52.15 49.76 37.74
N GLY A 912 -51.33 49.14 38.60
CA GLY A 912 -51.56 48.94 40.02
C GLY A 912 -51.80 50.23 40.81
N LEU A 913 -52.08 50.08 42.11
CA LEU A 913 -52.39 51.23 42.97
C LEU A 913 -51.15 52.09 43.23
N ASN A 914 -51.30 53.40 43.06
CA ASN A 914 -50.22 54.36 43.32
C ASN A 914 -49.66 54.25 44.75
N GLN A 915 -48.46 53.67 44.87
CA GLN A 915 -47.76 53.43 46.13
C GLN A 915 -47.58 54.71 46.97
N THR A 916 -47.28 55.85 46.34
CA THR A 916 -47.14 57.14 47.04
C THR A 916 -48.49 57.65 47.57
N GLY A 917 -49.59 57.34 46.88
CA GLY A 917 -50.95 57.60 47.34
C GLY A 917 -51.32 56.74 48.54
N LEU A 918 -51.01 55.44 48.48
CA LEU A 918 -51.26 54.49 49.57
C LEU A 918 -50.45 54.84 50.82
N ILE A 919 -49.15 55.15 50.69
CA ILE A 919 -48.32 55.57 51.82
C ILE A 919 -48.87 56.85 52.45
N LYS A 920 -49.38 57.82 51.66
CA LYS A 920 -50.03 59.02 52.22
C LYS A 920 -51.35 58.72 52.93
N ARG A 921 -52.04 57.65 52.54
CA ARG A 921 -53.32 57.23 53.11
C ARG A 921 -53.11 56.49 54.43
N TYR A 922 -52.29 55.45 54.43
CA TYR A 922 -52.05 54.55 55.58
C TYR A 922 -50.88 54.99 56.47
N CYS A 923 -49.99 55.85 55.98
CA CYS A 923 -48.86 56.42 56.72
C CYS A 923 -48.57 57.89 56.34
N PRO A 924 -49.53 58.82 56.52
CA PRO A 924 -49.41 60.25 56.15
C PRO A 924 -48.16 60.99 56.68
N GLY A 925 -47.47 60.41 57.68
CA GLY A 925 -46.25 60.93 58.30
C GLY A 925 -44.96 60.16 58.02
N TYR A 926 -44.86 59.30 57.00
CA TYR A 926 -43.74 58.38 56.72
C TYR A 926 -42.31 58.98 56.83
N ASN A 927 -42.14 60.30 56.67
CA ASN A 927 -40.85 61.01 56.80
C ASN A 927 -40.75 61.97 58.01
N ASP A 928 -41.74 61.98 58.89
CA ASP A 928 -41.75 62.76 60.12
C ASP A 928 -41.73 61.84 61.33
N SER A 929 -40.53 61.64 61.89
CA SER A 929 -40.29 60.86 63.13
C SER A 929 -41.08 61.33 64.37
N THR A 930 -41.84 62.41 64.26
CA THR A 930 -42.73 62.93 65.33
C THR A 930 -44.22 62.70 65.07
N SER A 931 -44.59 62.19 63.89
CA SER A 931 -45.96 61.78 63.56
C SER A 931 -46.23 60.36 64.07
N SER A 932 -47.32 60.17 64.80
CA SER A 932 -47.78 58.86 65.28
C SER A 932 -48.91 58.27 64.43
N GLU A 933 -49.16 58.85 63.26
CA GLU A 933 -50.27 58.48 62.34
C GLU A 933 -49.77 57.54 61.23
N CYS A 934 -48.84 56.64 61.53
CA CYS A 934 -48.39 55.61 60.60
C CYS A 934 -48.96 54.26 61.04
N HIS A 935 -50.00 53.80 60.34
CA HIS A 935 -50.75 52.60 60.70
C HIS A 935 -50.22 51.36 59.98
N ILE A 936 -49.69 51.53 58.76
CA ILE A 936 -48.98 50.48 58.02
C ILE A 936 -47.62 51.07 57.62
N ASP A 937 -46.56 50.64 58.31
CA ASP A 937 -45.20 51.16 58.12
C ASP A 937 -44.52 50.51 56.89
N PRO A 938 -44.18 51.27 55.83
CA PRO A 938 -43.52 50.74 54.63
C PRO A 938 -42.15 50.11 54.90
N ASP A 939 -41.49 50.48 56.00
CA ASP A 939 -40.16 49.93 56.34
C ASP A 939 -40.25 48.57 57.05
N THR A 940 -41.45 48.14 57.47
CA THR A 940 -41.67 46.81 58.03
C THR A 940 -41.85 45.77 56.93
N PRO A 941 -41.44 44.50 57.12
CA PRO A 941 -41.62 43.46 56.11
C PRO A 941 -43.08 43.29 55.66
N ASP A 942 -44.03 43.37 56.59
CA ASP A 942 -45.47 43.22 56.30
C ASP A 942 -46.04 44.45 55.60
N GLY A 943 -45.64 45.66 56.01
CA GLY A 943 -46.06 46.89 55.35
C GLY A 943 -45.43 47.06 53.97
N LYS A 944 -44.16 46.66 53.78
CA LYS A 944 -43.53 46.60 52.47
C LYS A 944 -44.30 45.67 51.53
N ARG A 945 -44.67 44.47 52.01
CA ARG A 945 -45.50 43.53 51.23
C ARG A 945 -46.88 44.09 50.91
N PHE A 946 -47.51 44.86 51.81
CA PHE A 946 -48.78 45.54 51.55
C PHE A 946 -48.68 46.56 50.42
N TYR A 947 -47.67 47.43 50.45
CA TYR A 947 -47.54 48.46 49.43
C TYR A 947 -47.03 47.90 48.10
N ASP A 948 -46.15 46.89 48.11
CA ASP A 948 -45.62 46.28 46.90
C ASP A 948 -46.69 45.42 46.19
N ASN A 949 -47.44 44.58 46.91
CA ASN A 949 -48.52 43.77 46.33
C ASN A 949 -49.71 44.59 45.79
N LEU A 950 -49.88 45.82 46.26
CA LEU A 950 -50.94 46.70 45.76
C LEU A 950 -50.46 47.59 44.62
N ALA A 951 -49.15 47.83 44.55
CA ALA A 951 -48.54 48.61 43.50
C ALA A 951 -48.29 47.81 42.22
N ASN A 952 -48.20 46.48 42.33
CA ASN A 952 -48.01 45.56 41.22
C ASN A 952 -49.29 44.75 41.02
N TYR A 953 -50.04 45.01 39.96
CA TYR A 953 -51.18 44.18 39.56
C TYR A 953 -50.68 43.26 38.44
N THR A 954 -50.50 41.96 38.75
CA THR A 954 -49.66 41.11 37.89
C THR A 954 -50.43 40.54 36.70
N ASN A 955 -49.72 40.20 35.62
CA ASN A 955 -50.27 39.56 34.41
C ASN A 955 -51.16 38.34 34.74
N PHE A 956 -50.76 37.51 35.71
CA PHE A 956 -51.59 36.39 36.19
C PHE A 956 -52.91 36.85 36.83
N GLU A 957 -52.87 37.88 37.69
CA GLU A 957 -54.07 38.44 38.30
C GLU A 957 -54.99 39.07 37.23
N GLU A 958 -54.40 39.66 36.20
CA GLU A 958 -55.14 40.20 35.06
C GLU A 958 -55.79 39.11 34.21
N MET A 959 -55.10 37.99 33.98
CA MET A 959 -55.66 36.83 33.32
C MET A 959 -56.88 36.29 34.08
N GLU A 960 -56.80 36.17 35.41
CA GLU A 960 -57.92 35.70 36.24
C GLU A 960 -59.12 36.65 36.18
N ASN A 961 -58.88 37.96 36.12
CA ASN A 961 -59.91 39.01 36.12
C ASN A 961 -60.36 39.46 34.72
N ASN A 962 -59.76 38.93 33.65
CA ASN A 962 -59.99 39.31 32.24
C ASN A 962 -59.66 40.79 31.92
N THR A 963 -58.61 41.33 32.52
CA THR A 963 -58.06 42.67 32.21
C THR A 963 -56.92 42.55 31.18
N ASN A 964 -56.21 43.64 30.88
CA ASN A 964 -55.29 43.73 29.74
C ASN A 964 -53.86 44.06 30.19
N PRO A 965 -52.92 43.10 30.10
CA PRO A 965 -51.57 43.20 30.66
C PRO A 965 -50.62 44.19 30.00
N VAL A 966 -51.09 44.84 28.95
CA VAL A 966 -50.31 45.79 28.17
C VAL A 966 -51.04 47.13 28.02
N SER A 967 -52.21 47.27 28.66
CA SER A 967 -53.01 48.49 28.62
C SER A 967 -53.80 48.68 29.91
N ASN A 968 -53.33 49.65 30.69
CA ASN A 968 -53.86 50.08 31.98
C ASN A 968 -55.30 50.65 32.02
N ASP A 969 -56.18 50.39 31.06
CA ASP A 969 -57.59 50.81 31.06
C ASP A 969 -58.33 49.89 30.06
N THR A 970 -58.70 48.69 30.53
CA THR A 970 -59.27 47.63 29.69
C THR A 970 -60.62 48.01 29.10
N ASP A 971 -61.47 48.69 29.87
CA ASP A 971 -62.85 48.99 29.46
C ASP A 971 -63.05 50.42 28.88
N GLY A 972 -62.01 51.25 28.97
CA GLY A 972 -61.93 52.58 28.39
C GLY A 972 -62.69 53.66 29.16
N ASP A 973 -62.99 53.43 30.44
CA ASP A 973 -63.74 54.35 31.28
C ASP A 973 -62.87 55.41 32.00
N LEU A 974 -61.54 55.33 31.80
CA LEU A 974 -60.48 56.17 32.38
C LEU A 974 -60.07 55.80 33.81
N TRP A 975 -60.51 54.67 34.35
CA TRP A 975 -59.90 54.03 35.52
C TRP A 975 -58.86 53.01 35.08
N THR A 976 -57.85 52.80 35.93
CA THR A 976 -56.85 51.75 35.67
C THR A 976 -57.27 50.45 36.32
N ASP A 977 -56.94 49.32 35.71
CA ASP A 977 -57.57 48.03 36.00
C ASP A 977 -57.26 47.57 37.43
N GLY A 978 -56.02 47.78 37.91
CA GLY A 978 -55.63 47.54 39.30
C GLY A 978 -56.56 48.23 40.32
N PRO A 979 -56.75 49.56 40.31
CA PRO A 979 -57.75 50.25 41.11
C PRO A 979 -59.19 49.77 40.92
N GLU A 980 -59.59 49.42 39.70
CA GLU A 980 -60.94 48.92 39.44
C GLU A 980 -61.20 47.61 40.17
N VAL A 981 -60.28 46.66 40.14
CA VAL A 981 -60.39 45.38 40.85
C VAL A 981 -60.24 45.58 42.35
N TYR A 982 -59.31 46.43 42.79
CA TYR A 982 -59.07 46.66 44.20
C TYR A 982 -60.27 47.28 44.93
N PHE A 983 -60.88 48.33 44.36
CA PHE A 983 -61.98 49.08 45.01
C PHE A 983 -63.37 48.47 44.82
N GLN A 984 -63.48 47.35 44.11
CA GLN A 984 -64.71 46.59 44.07
C GLN A 984 -65.08 46.06 45.46
N ASP A 985 -66.37 45.87 45.67
CA ASP A 985 -66.98 45.38 46.91
C ASP A 985 -67.90 44.24 46.49
N HIS A 986 -67.34 43.02 46.48
CA HIS A 986 -67.96 41.84 45.86
C HIS A 986 -69.15 41.30 46.65
N ASP A 987 -69.23 41.54 47.95
CA ASP A 987 -70.32 41.10 48.83
C ASP A 987 -71.20 42.25 49.35
N GLU A 988 -70.98 43.46 48.86
CA GLU A 988 -71.72 44.70 49.15
C GLU A 988 -71.69 45.07 50.65
N ASP A 989 -70.58 44.78 51.31
CA ASP A 989 -70.41 45.00 52.73
C ASP A 989 -69.69 46.32 53.05
N GLY A 990 -69.26 47.05 52.02
CA GLY A 990 -68.64 48.36 52.13
C GLY A 990 -67.16 48.33 52.49
N MET A 991 -66.54 47.16 52.56
CA MET A 991 -65.09 46.99 52.47
C MET A 991 -64.67 46.76 51.02
N ALA A 992 -63.42 47.07 50.70
CA ALA A 992 -62.89 46.83 49.36
C ALA A 992 -62.30 45.42 49.27
N THR A 993 -62.64 44.69 48.22
CA THR A 993 -62.21 43.33 47.93
C THR A 993 -60.69 43.18 47.98
N GLY A 994 -59.94 44.12 47.39
CA GLY A 994 -58.48 44.07 47.44
C GLY A 994 -57.90 44.35 48.84
N TRP A 995 -58.62 45.11 49.68
CA TRP A 995 -58.24 45.31 51.07
C TRP A 995 -58.50 44.06 51.92
N GLU A 996 -59.63 43.41 51.70
CA GLU A 996 -60.01 42.15 52.35
C GLU A 996 -59.04 41.02 52.01
N TYR A 997 -58.73 40.86 50.73
CA TYR A 997 -57.78 39.87 50.24
C TYR A 997 -56.41 40.00 50.92
N HIS A 998 -55.87 41.22 50.98
CA HIS A 998 -54.56 41.46 51.61
C HIS A 998 -54.53 41.01 53.07
N PHE A 999 -55.56 41.36 53.84
CA PHE A 999 -55.65 40.98 55.25
C PHE A 999 -56.19 39.57 55.47
N SER A 1000 -56.34 38.77 54.40
CA SER A 1000 -56.84 37.39 54.44
C SER A 1000 -58.24 37.27 55.04
N PHE A 1001 -59.09 38.22 54.70
CA PHE A 1001 -60.54 38.16 54.85
C PHE A 1001 -61.15 37.52 53.60
N ASP A 1002 -62.41 37.08 53.67
CA ASP A 1002 -63.07 36.39 52.56
C ASP A 1002 -63.90 37.44 51.80
N PRO A 1003 -63.47 37.92 50.62
CA PRO A 1003 -64.13 39.05 49.93
C PRO A 1003 -65.56 38.75 49.44
N PHE A 1004 -66.06 37.55 49.72
CA PHE A 1004 -67.41 37.11 49.39
C PHE A 1004 -68.25 36.79 50.65
N ASP A 1005 -67.74 37.00 51.87
CA ASP A 1005 -68.45 36.80 53.14
C ASP A 1005 -68.67 38.12 53.90
N PRO A 1006 -69.86 38.75 53.78
CA PRO A 1006 -70.14 40.10 54.30
C PRO A 1006 -70.22 40.15 55.84
N ALA A 1007 -69.97 39.03 56.51
CA ALA A 1007 -69.95 38.91 57.95
C ALA A 1007 -68.60 39.35 58.56
N ASP A 1008 -67.51 39.24 57.81
CA ASP A 1008 -66.17 39.50 58.33
C ASP A 1008 -65.95 40.98 58.70
N ARG A 1009 -66.65 41.93 58.07
CA ARG A 1009 -66.64 43.36 58.45
C ARG A 1009 -66.97 43.65 59.91
N MET A 1010 -67.75 42.77 60.55
CA MET A 1010 -68.23 42.93 61.92
C MET A 1010 -67.31 42.28 62.97
N PHE A 1011 -66.24 41.63 62.55
CA PHE A 1011 -65.26 41.04 63.46
C PHE A 1011 -64.22 42.07 63.88
N ASP A 1012 -63.78 41.96 65.13
CA ASP A 1012 -62.64 42.68 65.70
C ASP A 1012 -61.50 41.66 65.74
N THR A 1013 -60.66 41.71 64.70
CA THR A 1013 -59.72 40.63 64.39
C THR A 1013 -58.48 40.67 65.27
N ASP A 1014 -58.01 41.86 65.65
CA ASP A 1014 -56.82 42.05 66.47
C ASP A 1014 -57.14 42.32 67.96
N GLY A 1015 -58.42 42.54 68.30
CA GLY A 1015 -58.91 42.65 69.66
C GLY A 1015 -58.71 44.04 70.28
N ASP A 1016 -58.52 45.07 69.47
CA ASP A 1016 -58.36 46.46 69.91
C ASP A 1016 -59.70 47.14 70.30
N GLY A 1017 -60.82 46.52 69.96
CA GLY A 1017 -62.18 46.98 70.22
C GLY A 1017 -62.86 47.68 69.04
N HIS A 1018 -62.23 47.73 67.88
CA HIS A 1018 -62.76 48.23 66.60
C HIS A 1018 -63.04 47.04 65.67
N VAL A 1019 -64.09 47.14 64.85
CA VAL A 1019 -64.39 46.09 63.86
C VAL A 1019 -63.67 46.39 62.55
N ASN A 1020 -63.40 45.36 61.75
CA ASN A 1020 -62.68 45.44 60.48
C ASN A 1020 -63.21 46.57 59.56
N TYR A 1021 -64.54 46.76 59.45
CA TYR A 1021 -65.13 47.86 58.67
C TYR A 1021 -64.65 49.25 59.14
N CYS A 1022 -64.55 49.43 60.46
CA CYS A 1022 -64.12 50.70 61.02
C CYS A 1022 -62.64 50.95 60.79
N GLU A 1023 -61.85 49.89 60.74
CA GLU A 1023 -60.42 49.98 60.46
C GLU A 1023 -60.18 50.27 58.99
N TYR A 1024 -60.92 49.62 58.08
CA TYR A 1024 -60.94 49.96 56.66
C TYR A 1024 -61.31 51.43 56.41
N LYS A 1025 -62.35 51.93 57.09
CA LYS A 1025 -62.84 53.31 56.94
C LYS A 1025 -61.84 54.38 57.42
N TRP A 1026 -61.04 54.05 58.42
CA TRP A 1026 -60.06 54.97 59.03
C TRP A 1026 -58.62 54.63 58.68
N ASP A 1027 -58.42 53.78 57.67
CA ASP A 1027 -57.11 53.40 57.14
C ASP A 1027 -56.16 52.84 58.21
N THR A 1028 -56.69 52.07 59.17
CA THR A 1028 -55.93 51.39 60.21
C THR A 1028 -55.77 49.90 59.91
N SER A 1029 -54.72 49.28 60.45
CA SER A 1029 -54.39 47.87 60.24
C SER A 1029 -55.21 46.93 61.14
N PRO A 1030 -56.10 46.07 60.59
CA PRO A 1030 -56.97 45.13 61.33
C PRO A 1030 -56.26 43.90 61.91
N ARG A 1031 -54.94 43.90 61.83
CA ARG A 1031 -54.06 42.84 62.32
C ARG A 1031 -53.07 43.34 63.36
N ASP A 1032 -53.01 44.64 63.63
CA ASP A 1032 -52.11 45.22 64.64
C ASP A 1032 -52.91 45.94 65.73
N PRO A 1033 -52.99 45.35 66.95
CA PRO A 1033 -53.76 45.92 68.06
C PRO A 1033 -53.29 47.31 68.52
N ASN A 1034 -52.15 47.80 68.03
CA ASN A 1034 -51.64 49.13 68.31
C ASN A 1034 -51.99 50.16 67.22
N SER A 1035 -52.58 49.72 66.10
CA SER A 1035 -53.04 50.54 64.99
C SER A 1035 -54.56 50.67 65.04
N PHE A 1036 -55.05 51.64 65.78
CA PHE A 1036 -56.48 51.85 66.00
C PHE A 1036 -56.92 53.28 65.62
N PRO A 1037 -58.21 53.49 65.28
CA PRO A 1037 -58.73 54.83 64.96
C PRO A 1037 -58.56 55.86 66.09
N GLY A 1038 -58.26 57.11 65.73
CA GLY A 1038 -57.93 58.18 66.67
C GLY A 1038 -59.11 58.68 67.53
N GLN A 1039 -58.81 59.32 68.67
CA GLN A 1039 -59.85 59.92 69.53
C GLN A 1039 -60.57 61.08 68.84
N GLY A 1040 -61.73 60.80 68.25
CA GLY A 1040 -62.57 61.77 67.54
C GLY A 1040 -63.16 61.24 66.23
N GLU A 1041 -62.66 60.11 65.77
CA GLU A 1041 -63.12 59.41 64.57
C GLU A 1041 -64.33 58.54 64.95
N LEU A 1042 -65.49 58.87 64.36
CA LEU A 1042 -66.73 58.15 64.61
C LEU A 1042 -66.93 57.13 63.50
N CYS A 1043 -66.92 55.85 63.85
CA CYS A 1043 -67.36 54.77 62.99
C CYS A 1043 -68.65 54.16 63.55
N ASP A 1044 -69.71 54.09 62.74
CA ASP A 1044 -70.87 53.26 63.01
C ASP A 1044 -70.70 51.96 62.22
N PRO A 1045 -70.53 50.80 62.87
CA PRO A 1045 -70.35 49.53 62.18
C PRO A 1045 -71.62 49.04 61.46
N PHE A 1046 -72.74 49.78 61.57
CA PHE A 1046 -74.01 49.48 60.89
C PHE A 1046 -74.39 50.54 59.84
N GLU A 1047 -73.48 51.44 59.47
CA GLU A 1047 -73.63 52.28 58.27
C GLU A 1047 -73.51 51.42 57.00
#